data_AF-A0AAV6HQ27-F1
#
_entry.id   AF-A0AAV6HQ27-F1
#
_cell.length_a   1.000
_cell.length_b   1.000
_cell.length_c   1.000
_cell.angle_alpha   90.00
_cell.angle_beta   90.00
_cell.angle_gamma   90.00
#
_symmetry.space_group_name_H-M   'P 1'
#
loop_
_entity.id
_entity.type
_entity.pdbx_description
1 polymer ?
#
loop_
_entity_poly.entity_id
_entity_poly.type
_entity_poly.pdbx_seq_one_letter_code
_entity_poly.pdbx_strand_id
1 'polypeptide(L)'
;MSETSKEGEVVCVTGGSGYIGSWIVRLLLDRGYTVHATVKNINDEKETKHLESLEGAESRLRLFQIDLLDYDSIVAAVNGAAGVFHLASPCIVEEVKDPENELLAPAIKGTNNVLTAAKELGVRRVVVTSSLSAITPSPYWPADKAKNEDCWTDVDYCKQNGLWYSLSKTLAEKAAWEFAKEKGLDVVVVNPGTVMGPILPPTLNASMLMLLRLLQGSTETYENIFMGSIHVKDVALAHILVYENTSATGRHMCVEAISHYGDFAAMIAELYPEYNIPRSPTSLRLGDGYPCTAGFLLLFEMVSDKVVDDEKETKHLESLEGAESRLRLFQIDLLDYDSIVAAVNGATGVFHLASPCIVDEVKDPENELLGPAIKGTNNVLTAAKELGVRRVVVTSSISAIMPSPYWPADKVKNEDCWTDVDYCKQNGLWYPLSKTLAEKAAWEFAKEKGLDVVVVNPGTVMGPVLPPTLNASMLMLLRLLQGCTETYENFFMGSIHVKDVALAHILVYENTAATGRHLCVEAISHYGDFAAMVSELYPEYNIPRSPTSLWLGDGYPCTAGFRLLFEMVSDKVLMYEELHHEYDEKETKHLESLEGAESRLRLFQIDLLDYDSIVAAVNGTAGVFHLASPNIIDEVKDPENELLAPAIKGTNNVLTAAKELGVRRVVVTSSTCAIMPSPYWPADKLWYPLSKTLAEKAAWEFAKEKGLDVVVVNPGAVMGPVLPPTLSASMLILLRLLQGCTETYENFFMGSIHVKDVALAHILVYENTSATRRHMCVEAISHYGDFAAMAAELYPEYNVPRLPKDTQPGLLRSKNASTKLMDLGLQFIPMEQIIKESVESLKSKGFIS
;
A
#
# COMPACT_ATOMS: atom_id res chain seq x y z
N MET A 1 -4.18 24.22 23.90
CA MET A 1 -4.34 25.18 22.81
C MET A 1 -5.81 25.53 22.75
N SER A 2 -6.13 26.82 22.86
CA SER A 2 -7.48 27.34 22.99
C SER A 2 -8.36 26.91 21.82
N GLU A 3 -9.53 26.36 22.12
CA GLU A 3 -10.69 26.33 21.23
C GLU A 3 -11.06 27.77 20.88
N THR A 4 -10.61 28.26 19.72
CA THR A 4 -11.28 29.37 19.06
C THR A 4 -12.51 28.79 18.39
N SER A 5 -13.70 29.28 18.76
CA SER A 5 -14.96 28.91 18.13
C SER A 5 -14.85 29.09 16.62
N LYS A 6 -14.96 27.99 15.85
CA LYS A 6 -14.86 28.01 14.39
C LYS A 6 -16.07 28.65 13.72
N GLU A 7 -17.22 28.65 14.41
CA GLU A 7 -18.42 29.34 13.97
C GLU A 7 -18.19 30.85 13.93
N GLY A 8 -18.35 31.42 12.73
CA GLY A 8 -18.27 32.87 12.52
C GLY A 8 -16.85 33.40 12.26
N GLU A 9 -15.81 32.56 12.24
CA GLU A 9 -14.49 32.99 11.77
C GLU A 9 -14.57 33.29 10.27
N VAL A 10 -14.12 34.50 9.88
CA VAL A 10 -14.14 34.95 8.49
C VAL A 10 -12.82 34.55 7.82
N VAL A 11 -12.89 33.93 6.65
CA VAL A 11 -11.72 33.62 5.82
C VAL A 11 -11.93 34.12 4.40
N CYS A 12 -10.87 34.59 3.76
CA CYS A 12 -10.90 35.05 2.38
C CYS A 12 -10.33 33.98 1.46
N VAL A 13 -11.04 33.66 0.37
CA VAL A 13 -10.59 32.74 -0.69
C VAL A 13 -10.47 33.54 -1.98
N THR A 14 -9.24 33.87 -2.36
CA THR A 14 -9.01 34.52 -3.66
C THR A 14 -9.13 33.48 -4.78
N GLY A 15 -9.78 33.81 -5.89
CA GLY A 15 -10.04 32.86 -6.98
C GLY A 15 -11.10 31.82 -6.60
N GLY A 16 -12.07 32.23 -5.78
CA GLY A 16 -13.13 31.38 -5.25
C GLY A 16 -14.04 30.77 -6.32
N SER A 17 -14.24 31.45 -7.45
CA SER A 17 -15.00 30.92 -8.61
C SER A 17 -14.25 29.84 -9.41
N GLY A 18 -12.98 29.59 -9.10
CA GLY A 18 -12.17 28.59 -9.79
C GLY A 18 -12.44 27.16 -9.34
N TYR A 19 -11.88 26.19 -10.07
CA TYR A 19 -12.07 24.76 -9.80
C TYR A 19 -11.68 24.34 -8.37
N ILE A 20 -10.46 24.64 -7.92
CA ILE A 20 -10.04 24.34 -6.53
C ILE A 20 -10.73 25.30 -5.53
N GLY A 21 -10.89 26.57 -5.91
CA GLY A 21 -11.46 27.61 -5.04
C GLY A 21 -12.88 27.29 -4.59
N SER A 22 -13.74 26.88 -5.53
CA SER A 22 -15.14 26.54 -5.24
C SER A 22 -15.26 25.35 -4.27
N TRP A 23 -14.36 24.37 -4.36
CA TRP A 23 -14.28 23.25 -3.41
C TRP A 23 -13.80 23.70 -2.02
N ILE A 24 -12.82 24.60 -1.95
CA ILE A 24 -12.40 25.20 -0.67
C ILE A 24 -13.55 26.00 -0.06
N VAL A 25 -14.25 26.83 -0.83
CA VAL A 25 -15.42 27.59 -0.37
C VAL A 25 -16.48 26.65 0.18
N ARG A 26 -16.86 25.61 -0.56
CA ARG A 26 -17.82 24.58 -0.11
C ARG A 26 -17.40 23.96 1.22
N LEU A 27 -16.18 23.43 1.30
CA LEU A 27 -15.70 22.72 2.48
C LEU A 27 -15.48 23.63 3.71
N LEU A 28 -15.26 24.94 3.50
CA LEU A 28 -15.21 25.94 4.57
C LEU A 28 -16.62 26.28 5.07
N LEU A 29 -17.59 26.44 4.16
CA LEU A 29 -18.99 26.62 4.54
C LEU A 29 -19.52 25.40 5.30
N ASP A 30 -19.22 24.18 4.86
CA ASP A 30 -19.58 22.95 5.58
C ASP A 30 -18.99 22.90 7.01
N ARG A 31 -17.87 23.60 7.25
CA ARG A 31 -17.13 23.64 8.52
C ARG A 31 -17.52 24.80 9.45
N GLY A 32 -18.50 25.62 9.11
CA GLY A 32 -18.94 26.73 9.98
C GLY A 32 -18.32 28.10 9.68
N TYR A 33 -17.36 28.21 8.75
CA TYR A 33 -16.72 29.49 8.42
C TYR A 33 -17.67 30.45 7.69
N THR A 34 -17.40 31.74 7.83
CA THR A 34 -17.89 32.78 6.91
C THR A 34 -16.83 33.01 5.84
N VAL A 35 -17.21 32.93 4.57
CA VAL A 35 -16.26 32.94 3.45
C VAL A 35 -16.42 34.21 2.64
N HIS A 36 -15.36 35.01 2.55
CA HIS A 36 -15.20 36.06 1.55
C HIS A 36 -14.57 35.45 0.30
N ALA A 37 -15.37 35.05 -0.69
CA ALA A 37 -14.88 34.47 -1.93
C ALA A 37 -14.74 35.55 -3.00
N THR A 38 -13.64 35.51 -3.77
CA THR A 38 -13.41 36.49 -4.82
C THR A 38 -13.68 35.93 -6.22
N VAL A 39 -14.21 36.78 -7.08
CA VAL A 39 -14.54 36.52 -8.49
C VAL A 39 -13.97 37.65 -9.36
N LYS A 40 -13.72 37.41 -10.66
CA LYS A 40 -13.23 38.46 -11.57
C LYS A 40 -14.33 39.42 -12.00
N ASN A 41 -15.52 38.88 -12.25
CA ASN A 41 -16.71 39.65 -12.62
C ASN A 41 -17.90 39.16 -11.81
N ILE A 42 -18.39 39.98 -10.88
CA ILE A 42 -19.51 39.60 -10.00
C ILE A 42 -20.84 39.52 -10.74
N ASN A 43 -20.93 40.09 -11.95
CA ASN A 43 -22.12 40.00 -12.78
C ASN A 43 -22.08 38.81 -13.75
N ASP A 44 -20.99 38.03 -13.79
CA ASP A 44 -20.93 36.80 -14.57
C ASP A 44 -21.51 35.63 -13.78
N GLU A 45 -22.71 35.21 -14.17
CA GLU A 45 -23.41 34.08 -13.55
C GLU A 45 -22.59 32.77 -13.56
N LYS A 46 -21.66 32.60 -14.52
CA LYS A 46 -20.77 31.43 -14.55
C LYS A 46 -19.80 31.43 -13.39
N GLU A 47 -19.39 32.61 -12.91
CA GLU A 47 -18.51 32.76 -11.75
C GLU A 47 -19.26 32.74 -10.42
N THR A 48 -20.52 33.20 -10.37
CA THR A 48 -21.23 33.39 -9.10
C THR A 48 -22.22 32.28 -8.74
N LYS A 49 -23.06 31.81 -9.68
CA LYS A 49 -24.21 30.94 -9.36
C LYS A 49 -23.83 29.63 -8.69
N HIS A 50 -22.73 29.01 -9.11
CA HIS A 50 -22.28 27.75 -8.54
C HIS A 50 -21.82 27.90 -7.08
N LEU A 51 -21.33 29.08 -6.67
CA LEU A 51 -20.99 29.38 -5.28
C LEU A 51 -22.23 29.72 -4.47
N GLU A 52 -23.13 30.52 -5.03
CA GLU A 52 -24.42 30.89 -4.40
C GLU A 52 -25.32 29.68 -4.16
N SER A 53 -25.21 28.62 -4.98
CA SER A 53 -25.95 27.37 -4.79
C SER A 53 -25.40 26.44 -3.70
N LEU A 54 -24.27 26.78 -3.07
CA LEU A 54 -23.68 25.94 -2.02
C LEU A 54 -24.49 26.03 -0.73
N GLU A 55 -24.53 24.93 0.02
CA GLU A 55 -25.18 24.91 1.32
C GLU A 55 -24.53 25.92 2.27
N GLY A 56 -25.36 26.73 2.93
CA GLY A 56 -24.90 27.80 3.82
C GLY A 56 -24.40 29.08 3.14
N ALA A 57 -24.40 29.14 1.80
CA ALA A 57 -23.95 30.34 1.07
C ALA A 57 -24.79 31.58 1.40
N GLU A 58 -26.13 31.45 1.46
CA GLU A 58 -27.05 32.57 1.72
C GLU A 58 -26.73 33.34 3.01
N SER A 59 -26.19 32.67 4.04
CA SER A 59 -25.90 33.27 5.34
C SER A 59 -24.42 33.57 5.56
N ARG A 60 -23.51 32.84 4.92
CA ARG A 60 -22.07 32.83 5.26
C ARG A 60 -21.15 33.05 4.07
N LEU A 61 -21.64 33.17 2.84
CA LEU A 61 -20.84 33.53 1.68
C LEU A 61 -20.99 35.02 1.36
N ARG A 62 -19.87 35.69 1.09
CA ARG A 62 -19.83 37.04 0.51
C ARG A 62 -18.92 37.04 -0.70
N LEU A 63 -19.46 37.50 -1.82
CA LEU A 63 -18.72 37.60 -3.08
C LEU A 63 -18.09 38.98 -3.24
N PHE A 64 -16.84 39.02 -3.66
CA PHE A 64 -16.10 40.24 -3.96
C PHE A 64 -15.55 40.19 -5.38
N GLN A 65 -15.84 41.23 -6.16
CA GLN A 65 -15.13 41.43 -7.42
C GLN A 65 -13.71 41.92 -7.14
N ILE A 66 -12.69 41.23 -7.65
CA ILE A 66 -11.30 41.65 -7.49
C ILE A 66 -10.54 41.67 -8.80
N ASP A 67 -9.55 42.56 -8.87
CA ASP A 67 -8.40 42.46 -9.77
C ASP A 67 -7.14 42.38 -8.90
N LEU A 68 -6.28 41.39 -9.16
CA LEU A 68 -5.03 41.20 -8.41
C LEU A 68 -4.07 42.40 -8.53
N LEU A 69 -4.27 43.25 -9.53
CA LEU A 69 -3.49 44.49 -9.73
C LEU A 69 -4.14 45.72 -9.10
N ASP A 70 -5.40 45.64 -8.70
CA ASP A 70 -6.13 46.67 -7.97
C ASP A 70 -6.09 46.37 -6.46
N TYR A 71 -5.17 47.03 -5.77
CA TYR A 71 -4.91 46.82 -4.35
C TYR A 71 -6.15 47.09 -3.48
N ASP A 72 -6.93 48.11 -3.79
CA ASP A 72 -8.10 48.49 -2.98
C ASP A 72 -9.19 47.41 -3.04
N SER A 73 -9.36 46.76 -4.21
CA SER A 73 -10.27 45.62 -4.35
C SER A 73 -9.86 44.41 -3.50
N ILE A 74 -8.56 44.18 -3.36
CA ILE A 74 -8.00 43.09 -2.53
C ILE A 74 -8.20 43.42 -1.05
N VAL A 75 -7.89 44.64 -0.64
CA VAL A 75 -8.11 45.11 0.73
C VAL A 75 -9.58 44.96 1.13
N ALA A 76 -10.52 45.31 0.24
CA ALA A 76 -11.94 45.15 0.50
C ALA A 76 -12.35 43.70 0.77
N ALA A 77 -11.79 42.74 0.02
CA ALA A 77 -12.08 41.31 0.19
C ALA A 77 -11.43 40.71 1.46
N VAL A 78 -10.19 41.13 1.77
CA VAL A 78 -9.42 40.61 2.92
C VAL A 78 -9.86 41.25 4.24
N ASN A 79 -10.48 42.44 4.20
CA ASN A 79 -10.88 43.17 5.40
C ASN A 79 -11.78 42.33 6.33
N GLY A 80 -11.32 42.15 7.58
CA GLY A 80 -12.01 41.36 8.60
C GLY A 80 -11.76 39.84 8.54
N ALA A 81 -10.98 39.35 7.56
CA ALA A 81 -10.63 37.93 7.48
C ALA A 81 -9.50 37.56 8.47
N ALA A 82 -9.66 36.44 9.17
CA ALA A 82 -8.63 35.85 10.03
C ALA A 82 -7.57 35.08 9.23
N GLY A 83 -7.94 34.59 8.04
CA GLY A 83 -7.12 33.78 7.16
C GLY A 83 -7.34 34.08 5.68
N VAL A 84 -6.32 33.86 4.86
CA VAL A 84 -6.43 34.01 3.39
C VAL A 84 -5.96 32.73 2.70
N PHE A 85 -6.79 32.20 1.81
CA PHE A 85 -6.44 31.16 0.85
C PHE A 85 -6.18 31.82 -0.51
N HIS A 86 -4.91 31.90 -0.90
CA HIS A 86 -4.49 32.60 -2.11
C HIS A 86 -4.33 31.64 -3.30
N LEU A 87 -5.40 31.48 -4.10
CA LEU A 87 -5.39 30.68 -5.33
C LEU A 87 -5.37 31.55 -6.60
N ALA A 88 -5.83 32.80 -6.50
CA ALA A 88 -5.94 33.67 -7.65
C ALA A 88 -4.57 33.89 -8.30
N SER A 89 -4.45 33.50 -9.56
CA SER A 89 -3.24 33.59 -10.35
C SER A 89 -3.66 33.68 -11.82
N PRO A 90 -2.95 34.46 -12.65
CA PRO A 90 -3.14 34.37 -14.09
C PRO A 90 -2.78 32.94 -14.54
N CYS A 91 -3.64 32.34 -15.36
CA CYS A 91 -3.44 31.03 -15.96
C CYS A 91 -4.02 31.10 -17.38
N ILE A 92 -3.14 31.15 -18.36
CA ILE A 92 -3.49 31.26 -19.77
C ILE A 92 -3.22 29.88 -20.38
N VAL A 93 -4.28 29.26 -20.89
CA VAL A 93 -4.23 27.92 -21.52
C VAL A 93 -3.92 28.02 -23.02
N GLU A 94 -4.10 29.20 -23.59
CA GLU A 94 -3.75 29.53 -24.98
C GLU A 94 -2.30 30.02 -25.10
N GLU A 95 -1.86 30.31 -26.32
CA GLU A 95 -0.53 30.85 -26.59
C GLU A 95 -0.34 32.21 -25.90
N VAL A 96 0.72 32.31 -25.09
CA VAL A 96 1.10 33.54 -24.39
C VAL A 96 2.00 34.38 -25.30
N LYS A 97 1.52 35.56 -25.71
CA LYS A 97 2.23 36.42 -26.67
C LYS A 97 3.24 37.34 -25.99
N ASP A 98 2.89 37.81 -24.79
CA ASP A 98 3.75 38.65 -23.95
C ASP A 98 3.85 38.05 -22.54
N PRO A 99 4.71 37.04 -22.35
CA PRO A 99 4.81 36.31 -21.07
C PRO A 99 5.08 37.21 -19.87
N GLU A 100 5.87 38.26 -20.06
CA GLU A 100 6.24 39.17 -18.98
C GLU A 100 5.02 39.91 -18.44
N ASN A 101 4.25 40.54 -19.34
CA ASN A 101 3.11 41.38 -18.93
C ASN A 101 1.80 40.62 -18.75
N GLU A 102 1.63 39.46 -19.40
CA GLU A 102 0.38 38.67 -19.34
C GLU A 102 0.39 37.63 -18.21
N LEU A 103 1.56 37.14 -17.79
CA LEU A 103 1.66 35.99 -16.88
C LEU A 103 2.66 36.17 -15.73
N LEU A 104 3.90 36.59 -16.00
CA LEU A 104 4.96 36.64 -14.98
C LEU A 104 4.77 37.81 -14.01
N ALA A 105 4.77 39.05 -14.51
CA ALA A 105 4.64 40.23 -13.66
C ALA A 105 3.30 40.28 -12.91
N PRO A 106 2.14 39.94 -13.51
CA PRO A 106 0.88 39.92 -12.78
C PRO A 106 0.80 38.84 -11.70
N ALA A 107 1.41 37.66 -11.89
CA ALA A 107 1.45 36.62 -10.87
C ALA A 107 2.27 37.07 -9.65
N ILE A 108 3.47 37.60 -9.87
CA ILE A 108 4.34 38.09 -8.78
C ILE A 108 3.70 39.27 -8.05
N LYS A 109 3.24 40.29 -8.81
CA LYS A 109 2.64 41.49 -8.23
C LYS A 109 1.33 41.18 -7.53
N GLY A 110 0.49 40.31 -8.10
CA GLY A 110 -0.76 39.87 -7.48
C GLY A 110 -0.53 39.15 -6.15
N THR A 111 0.42 38.21 -6.11
CA THR A 111 0.78 37.53 -4.86
C THR A 111 1.31 38.51 -3.82
N ASN A 112 2.22 39.42 -4.19
CA ASN A 112 2.72 40.44 -3.26
C ASN A 112 1.61 41.39 -2.76
N ASN A 113 0.66 41.78 -3.61
CA ASN A 113 -0.47 42.62 -3.22
C ASN A 113 -1.35 41.90 -2.17
N VAL A 114 -1.67 40.63 -2.38
CA VAL A 114 -2.47 39.83 -1.42
C VAL A 114 -1.74 39.66 -0.10
N LEU A 115 -0.44 39.36 -0.13
CA LEU A 115 0.38 39.23 1.09
C LEU A 115 0.54 40.57 1.82
N THR A 116 0.64 41.67 1.10
CA THR A 116 0.69 43.03 1.66
C THR A 116 -0.63 43.37 2.36
N ALA A 117 -1.76 43.17 1.69
CA ALA A 117 -3.08 43.40 2.28
C ALA A 117 -3.31 42.51 3.51
N ALA A 118 -2.94 41.23 3.43
CA ALA A 118 -3.02 40.30 4.55
C ALA A 118 -2.19 40.77 5.75
N LYS A 119 -0.96 41.25 5.51
CA LYS A 119 -0.10 41.77 6.57
C LYS A 119 -0.64 43.06 7.19
N GLU A 120 -1.07 44.01 6.37
CA GLU A 120 -1.61 45.31 6.83
C GLU A 120 -2.90 45.15 7.62
N LEU A 121 -3.75 44.19 7.24
CA LEU A 121 -5.02 43.91 7.90
C LEU A 121 -4.91 42.90 9.07
N GLY A 122 -3.70 42.42 9.37
CA GLY A 122 -3.46 41.56 10.53
C GLY A 122 -3.98 40.12 10.38
N VAL A 123 -4.03 39.60 9.15
CA VAL A 123 -4.36 38.20 8.88
C VAL A 123 -3.38 37.27 9.61
N ARG A 124 -3.91 36.23 10.27
CA ARG A 124 -3.11 35.29 11.07
C ARG A 124 -2.22 34.41 10.21
N ARG A 125 -2.75 33.92 9.08
CA ARG A 125 -2.05 32.99 8.18
C ARG A 125 -2.55 33.14 6.75
N VAL A 126 -1.62 33.04 5.79
CA VAL A 126 -1.93 32.94 4.36
C VAL A 126 -1.53 31.56 3.85
N VAL A 127 -2.47 30.82 3.26
CA VAL A 127 -2.19 29.57 2.53
C VAL A 127 -2.12 29.90 1.05
N VAL A 128 -0.94 29.76 0.45
CA VAL A 128 -0.70 30.05 -0.97
C VAL A 128 -0.77 28.78 -1.79
N THR A 129 -1.54 28.80 -2.87
CA THR A 129 -1.61 27.70 -3.83
C THR A 129 -0.59 27.88 -4.95
N SER A 130 0.49 27.12 -4.87
CA SER A 130 1.47 27.01 -5.94
C SER A 130 1.12 25.80 -6.84
N SER A 131 2.11 25.07 -7.32
CA SER A 131 1.94 23.89 -8.16
C SER A 131 3.20 23.02 -8.11
N LEU A 132 3.08 21.74 -8.45
CA LEU A 132 4.25 20.93 -8.83
C LEU A 132 5.08 21.57 -9.94
N SER A 133 4.49 22.42 -10.79
CA SER A 133 5.21 23.20 -11.81
C SER A 133 6.22 24.22 -11.25
N ALA A 134 6.21 24.48 -9.94
CA ALA A 134 7.25 25.25 -9.25
C ALA A 134 8.46 24.39 -8.82
N ILE A 135 8.34 23.07 -8.92
CA ILE A 135 9.34 22.04 -8.58
C ILE A 135 9.90 21.36 -9.84
N THR A 136 9.07 21.23 -10.88
CA THR A 136 9.41 20.68 -12.20
C THR A 136 8.95 21.62 -13.34
N PRO A 137 9.63 21.63 -14.51
CA PRO A 137 10.70 20.74 -14.95
C PRO A 137 12.10 21.17 -14.49
N SER A 138 13.00 20.19 -14.41
CA SER A 138 14.43 20.40 -14.20
C SER A 138 15.15 19.27 -14.93
N PRO A 139 15.48 19.46 -16.23
CA PRO A 139 15.89 18.37 -17.11
C PRO A 139 17.25 17.75 -16.75
N TYR A 140 18.09 18.50 -16.01
CA TYR A 140 19.40 18.05 -15.56
C TYR A 140 19.38 17.50 -14.13
N TRP A 141 18.20 17.18 -13.61
CA TRP A 141 18.08 16.58 -12.29
C TRP A 141 18.67 15.17 -12.27
N PRO A 142 19.48 14.79 -11.26
CA PRO A 142 20.06 13.45 -11.19
C PRO A 142 18.98 12.37 -11.15
N ALA A 143 19.11 11.34 -12.00
CA ALA A 143 18.10 10.28 -12.13
C ALA A 143 17.94 9.43 -10.86
N ASP A 144 18.96 9.37 -10.01
CA ASP A 144 19.01 8.63 -8.74
C ASP A 144 18.49 9.44 -7.54
N LYS A 145 18.04 10.68 -7.76
CA LYS A 145 17.61 11.57 -6.68
C LYS A 145 16.14 11.93 -6.78
N ALA A 146 15.35 11.53 -5.79
CA ALA A 146 13.97 11.96 -5.68
C ALA A 146 13.86 13.50 -5.52
N LYS A 147 12.86 14.10 -6.17
CA LYS A 147 12.46 15.48 -5.91
C LYS A 147 11.52 15.52 -4.70
N ASN A 148 11.69 16.52 -3.86
CA ASN A 148 10.89 16.78 -2.68
C ASN A 148 10.53 18.27 -2.58
N GLU A 149 9.94 18.67 -1.47
CA GLU A 149 9.59 20.06 -1.12
C GLU A 149 10.80 20.99 -0.95
N ASP A 150 12.04 20.58 -1.19
CA ASP A 150 13.20 21.49 -1.23
C ASP A 150 13.62 21.84 -2.66
N CYS A 151 13.02 21.18 -3.66
CA CYS A 151 13.43 21.26 -5.05
C CYS A 151 12.73 22.37 -5.83
N TRP A 152 13.42 23.02 -6.77
CA TRP A 152 12.84 24.07 -7.61
C TRP A 152 12.93 23.71 -9.09
N THR A 153 11.99 24.25 -9.85
CA THR A 153 12.04 24.27 -11.32
C THR A 153 13.28 25.02 -11.80
N ASP A 154 13.83 24.57 -12.92
CA ASP A 154 14.94 25.25 -13.60
C ASP A 154 14.41 26.49 -14.36
N VAL A 155 14.69 27.66 -13.79
CA VAL A 155 14.22 28.96 -14.32
C VAL A 155 14.76 29.25 -15.72
N ASP A 156 16.03 28.94 -15.96
CA ASP A 156 16.68 29.24 -17.23
C ASP A 156 16.17 28.30 -18.32
N TYR A 157 16.02 27.01 -18.00
CA TYR A 157 15.39 26.05 -18.88
C TYR A 157 13.95 26.46 -19.26
N CYS A 158 13.13 26.87 -18.28
CA CYS A 158 11.77 27.30 -18.55
C CYS A 158 11.72 28.53 -19.46
N LYS A 159 12.60 29.52 -19.25
CA LYS A 159 12.69 30.71 -20.13
C LYS A 159 13.10 30.34 -21.55
N GLN A 160 14.09 29.46 -21.70
CA GLN A 160 14.61 29.05 -23.01
C GLN A 160 13.60 28.25 -23.82
N ASN A 161 12.76 27.45 -23.15
CA ASN A 161 11.80 26.55 -23.79
C ASN A 161 10.35 27.07 -23.77
N GLY A 162 10.14 28.34 -23.39
CA GLY A 162 8.81 28.95 -23.38
C GLY A 162 7.83 28.33 -22.37
N LEU A 163 8.32 27.71 -21.29
CA LEU A 163 7.50 27.07 -20.26
C LEU A 163 7.04 28.11 -19.22
N TRP A 164 6.27 29.08 -19.70
CA TRP A 164 5.93 30.30 -18.97
C TRP A 164 5.08 30.07 -17.72
N TYR A 165 4.19 29.07 -17.72
CA TYR A 165 3.38 28.73 -16.54
C TYR A 165 4.24 28.21 -15.37
N SER A 166 5.14 27.26 -15.63
CA SER A 166 6.08 26.75 -14.62
C SER A 166 6.97 27.87 -14.08
N LEU A 167 7.44 28.76 -14.95
CA LEU A 167 8.21 29.92 -14.54
C LEU A 167 7.38 30.89 -13.67
N SER A 168 6.15 31.21 -14.08
CA SER A 168 5.23 32.08 -13.33
C SER A 168 4.99 31.57 -11.91
N LYS A 169 4.64 30.28 -11.77
CA LYS A 169 4.42 29.64 -10.46
C LYS A 169 5.69 29.62 -9.60
N THR A 170 6.84 29.35 -10.21
CA THR A 170 8.14 29.38 -9.53
C THR A 170 8.46 30.77 -8.97
N LEU A 171 8.29 31.83 -9.78
CA LEU A 171 8.63 33.19 -9.37
C LEU A 171 7.63 33.76 -8.36
N ALA A 172 6.34 33.48 -8.52
CA ALA A 172 5.32 33.90 -7.56
C ALA A 172 5.52 33.23 -6.19
N GLU A 173 5.85 31.93 -6.15
CA GLU A 173 6.14 31.22 -4.89
C GLU A 173 7.42 31.77 -4.23
N LYS A 174 8.48 32.04 -4.99
CA LYS A 174 9.71 32.66 -4.45
C LYS A 174 9.43 34.05 -3.85
N ALA A 175 8.64 34.88 -4.54
CA ALA A 175 8.24 36.19 -4.04
C ALA A 175 7.42 36.07 -2.73
N ALA A 176 6.54 35.07 -2.63
CA ALA A 176 5.80 34.81 -1.39
C ALA A 176 6.73 34.45 -0.22
N TRP A 177 7.73 33.59 -0.45
CA TRP A 177 8.72 33.22 0.55
C TRP A 177 9.60 34.40 0.99
N GLU A 178 10.06 35.21 0.04
CA GLU A 178 10.82 36.43 0.32
C GLU A 178 9.99 37.41 1.16
N PHE A 179 8.74 37.67 0.77
CA PHE A 179 7.83 38.53 1.52
C PHE A 179 7.58 38.00 2.94
N ALA A 180 7.29 36.70 3.09
CA ALA A 180 7.04 36.08 4.39
C ALA A 180 8.23 36.25 5.34
N LYS A 181 9.45 36.05 4.81
CA LYS A 181 10.71 36.23 5.54
C LYS A 181 10.95 37.69 5.94
N GLU A 182 10.71 38.63 5.02
CA GLU A 182 10.97 40.06 5.26
C GLU A 182 9.96 40.71 6.20
N LYS A 183 8.69 40.35 6.07
CA LYS A 183 7.58 40.99 6.80
C LYS A 183 7.11 40.19 8.01
N GLY A 184 7.64 38.97 8.22
CA GLY A 184 7.21 38.08 9.28
C GLY A 184 5.71 37.80 9.20
N LEU A 185 5.23 37.39 8.03
CA LEU A 185 3.87 36.91 7.82
C LEU A 185 3.89 35.38 7.82
N ASP A 186 2.97 34.74 8.52
CA ASP A 186 2.84 33.28 8.50
C ASP A 186 2.25 32.82 7.17
N VAL A 187 3.10 32.20 6.35
CA VAL A 187 2.75 31.72 5.01
C VAL A 187 3.04 30.23 4.92
N VAL A 188 2.06 29.47 4.44
CA VAL A 188 2.19 28.04 4.13
C VAL A 188 1.83 27.84 2.67
N VAL A 189 2.58 27.00 1.95
CA VAL A 189 2.36 26.77 0.51
C VAL A 189 1.87 25.34 0.28
N VAL A 190 0.90 25.17 -0.62
CA VAL A 190 0.48 23.86 -1.13
C VAL A 190 0.82 23.78 -2.62
N ASN A 191 1.50 22.72 -3.04
CA ASN A 191 1.94 22.45 -4.40
C ASN A 191 1.14 21.26 -4.98
N PRO A 192 -0.11 21.48 -5.46
CA PRO A 192 -0.88 20.43 -6.09
C PRO A 192 -0.30 20.00 -7.43
N GLY A 193 -0.47 18.71 -7.75
CA GLY A 193 -0.25 18.17 -9.09
C GLY A 193 -1.40 18.46 -10.07
N THR A 194 -1.62 17.57 -11.02
CA THR A 194 -2.78 17.58 -11.91
C THR A 194 -4.04 17.25 -11.14
N VAL A 195 -4.79 18.29 -10.82
CA VAL A 195 -6.03 18.17 -10.05
C VAL A 195 -7.19 17.65 -10.91
N MET A 196 -7.80 16.55 -10.50
CA MET A 196 -8.93 15.88 -11.16
C MET A 196 -10.11 15.66 -10.20
N GLY A 197 -11.31 15.38 -10.74
CA GLY A 197 -12.52 15.15 -9.95
C GLY A 197 -13.70 16.04 -10.35
N PRO A 198 -14.80 16.05 -9.57
CA PRO A 198 -16.03 16.74 -9.97
C PRO A 198 -15.85 18.26 -10.09
N ILE A 199 -16.40 18.83 -11.17
CA ILE A 199 -16.31 20.25 -11.49
C ILE A 199 -17.56 20.96 -10.99
N LEU A 200 -17.40 21.86 -10.01
CA LEU A 200 -18.48 22.70 -9.49
C LEU A 200 -18.79 23.89 -10.42
N PRO A 201 -17.80 24.67 -10.91
CA PRO A 201 -18.09 25.73 -11.87
C PRO A 201 -18.48 25.16 -13.24
N PRO A 202 -19.22 25.91 -14.07
CA PRO A 202 -19.58 25.48 -15.43
C PRO A 202 -18.41 25.59 -16.43
N THR A 203 -17.19 25.86 -15.96
CA THR A 203 -15.99 26.07 -16.77
C THR A 203 -14.91 25.03 -16.46
N LEU A 204 -14.20 24.58 -17.48
CA LEU A 204 -13.10 23.62 -17.35
C LEU A 204 -11.81 24.34 -16.96
N ASN A 205 -11.04 23.74 -16.04
CA ASN A 205 -9.66 24.15 -15.77
C ASN A 205 -8.69 23.47 -16.75
N ALA A 206 -7.41 23.85 -16.71
CA ALA A 206 -6.37 23.26 -17.55
C ALA A 206 -6.25 21.74 -17.37
N SER A 207 -6.30 21.25 -16.13
CA SER A 207 -6.17 19.80 -15.83
C SER A 207 -7.30 18.96 -16.42
N MET A 208 -8.55 19.39 -16.25
CA MET A 208 -9.72 18.70 -16.81
C MET A 208 -9.82 18.91 -18.33
N LEU A 209 -9.29 20.02 -18.86
CA LEU A 209 -9.18 20.21 -20.31
C LEU A 209 -8.21 19.19 -20.92
N MET A 210 -7.10 18.88 -20.26
CA MET A 210 -6.18 17.84 -20.71
C MET A 210 -6.87 16.46 -20.75
N LEU A 211 -7.66 16.12 -19.71
CA LEU A 211 -8.48 14.91 -19.73
C LEU A 211 -9.53 14.94 -20.86
N LEU A 212 -10.21 16.07 -21.07
CA LEU A 212 -11.19 16.22 -22.15
C LEU A 212 -10.55 16.06 -23.53
N ARG A 213 -9.38 16.67 -23.77
CA ARG A 213 -8.63 16.53 -25.03
C ARG A 213 -8.27 15.08 -25.28
N LEU A 214 -7.84 14.37 -24.25
CA LEU A 214 -7.54 12.94 -24.33
C LEU A 214 -8.78 12.12 -24.70
N LEU A 215 -9.91 12.36 -24.03
CA LEU A 215 -11.21 11.73 -24.32
C LEU A 215 -11.72 12.06 -25.74
N GLN A 216 -11.35 13.22 -26.29
CA GLN A 216 -11.72 13.67 -27.64
C GLN A 216 -10.78 13.14 -28.74
N GLY A 217 -9.79 12.30 -28.40
CA GLY A 217 -8.87 11.75 -29.40
C GLY A 217 -7.71 12.64 -29.78
N SER A 218 -7.34 13.61 -28.94
CA SER A 218 -6.20 14.50 -29.20
C SER A 218 -4.90 13.72 -29.37
N THR A 219 -4.29 13.83 -30.55
CA THR A 219 -3.00 13.23 -30.90
C THR A 219 -1.81 14.13 -30.54
N GLU A 220 -2.01 15.15 -29.69
CA GLU A 220 -0.92 15.95 -29.16
C GLU A 220 0.15 15.05 -28.54
N THR A 221 1.38 15.16 -29.03
CA THR A 221 2.50 14.34 -28.56
C THR A 221 3.03 14.91 -27.25
N TYR A 222 2.75 14.24 -26.14
CA TYR A 222 3.35 14.54 -24.84
C TYR A 222 4.65 13.74 -24.71
N GLU A 223 5.79 14.38 -24.98
CA GLU A 223 7.11 13.74 -24.93
C GLU A 223 7.49 13.34 -23.49
N ASN A 224 7.44 12.03 -23.19
CA ASN A 224 7.99 11.38 -21.98
C ASN A 224 7.82 12.18 -20.67
N ILE A 225 6.59 12.63 -20.39
CA ILE A 225 6.28 13.41 -19.19
C ILE A 225 5.70 12.52 -18.09
N PHE A 226 6.11 12.80 -16.85
CA PHE A 226 5.51 12.24 -15.66
C PHE A 226 4.51 13.23 -15.06
N MET A 227 3.38 12.72 -14.62
CA MET A 227 2.27 13.50 -14.10
C MET A 227 1.90 13.00 -12.71
N GLY A 228 1.88 13.92 -11.74
CA GLY A 228 1.32 13.65 -10.42
C GLY A 228 -0.17 13.97 -10.39
N SER A 229 -1.04 12.99 -10.20
CA SER A 229 -2.50 13.19 -10.14
C SER A 229 -2.96 13.38 -8.69
N ILE A 230 -4.03 14.16 -8.49
CA ILE A 230 -4.64 14.34 -7.17
C ILE A 230 -6.14 14.69 -7.29
N HIS A 231 -6.96 14.19 -6.38
CA HIS A 231 -8.38 14.51 -6.36
C HIS A 231 -8.62 15.93 -5.78
N VAL A 232 -9.52 16.70 -6.40
CA VAL A 232 -9.80 18.12 -6.05
C VAL A 232 -10.25 18.31 -4.61
N LYS A 233 -11.01 17.35 -4.06
CA LYS A 233 -11.43 17.36 -2.66
C LYS A 233 -10.24 17.25 -1.71
N ASP A 234 -9.23 16.45 -2.05
CA ASP A 234 -8.05 16.25 -1.22
C ASP A 234 -7.15 17.48 -1.25
N VAL A 235 -7.04 18.15 -2.41
CA VAL A 235 -6.37 19.46 -2.50
C VAL A 235 -7.08 20.47 -1.61
N ALA A 236 -8.40 20.58 -1.68
CA ALA A 236 -9.16 21.53 -0.87
C ALA A 236 -9.04 21.22 0.64
N LEU A 237 -9.09 19.95 1.03
CA LEU A 237 -8.86 19.50 2.41
C LEU A 237 -7.44 19.82 2.87
N ALA A 238 -6.41 19.59 2.04
CA ALA A 238 -5.03 19.91 2.37
C ALA A 238 -4.85 21.40 2.69
N HIS A 239 -5.46 22.30 1.90
CA HIS A 239 -5.44 23.74 2.17
C HIS A 239 -6.05 24.07 3.54
N ILE A 240 -7.23 23.51 3.84
CA ILE A 240 -7.92 23.75 5.12
C ILE A 240 -7.09 23.16 6.28
N LEU A 241 -6.51 21.97 6.13
CA LEU A 241 -5.70 21.32 7.16
C LEU A 241 -4.45 22.13 7.49
N VAL A 242 -3.73 22.64 6.50
CA VAL A 242 -2.55 23.49 6.76
C VAL A 242 -2.92 24.87 7.29
N TYR A 243 -4.12 25.38 7.00
CA TYR A 243 -4.63 26.59 7.63
C TYR A 243 -4.95 26.36 9.12
N GLU A 244 -5.72 25.32 9.43
CA GLU A 244 -6.19 25.04 10.80
C GLU A 244 -5.07 24.53 11.72
N ASN A 245 -4.10 23.81 11.18
CA ASN A 245 -2.98 23.30 11.95
C ASN A 245 -1.89 24.38 12.11
N THR A 246 -1.95 25.12 13.22
CA THR A 246 -0.96 26.16 13.55
C THR A 246 0.51 25.69 13.55
N SER A 247 0.78 24.38 13.65
CA SER A 247 2.16 23.84 13.57
C SER A 247 2.64 23.56 12.13
N ALA A 248 1.74 23.60 11.13
CA ALA A 248 2.12 23.47 9.73
C ALA A 248 2.95 24.67 9.28
N THR A 249 4.08 24.40 8.62
CA THR A 249 5.03 25.40 8.11
C THR A 249 5.66 24.89 6.82
N GLY A 250 6.22 25.79 6.01
CA GLY A 250 6.90 25.43 4.77
C GLY A 250 5.93 25.22 3.60
N ARG A 251 6.35 24.40 2.63
CA ARG A 251 5.50 24.00 1.51
C ARG A 251 5.24 22.50 1.54
N HIS A 252 4.14 22.09 0.92
CA HIS A 252 3.65 20.72 0.93
C HIS A 252 3.29 20.26 -0.49
N MET A 253 3.92 19.19 -0.98
CA MET A 253 3.48 18.53 -2.20
C MET A 253 2.12 17.86 -1.95
N CYS A 254 1.17 18.06 -2.87
CA CYS A 254 -0.16 17.47 -2.78
C CYS A 254 -0.43 16.65 -4.05
N VAL A 255 0.01 15.39 -4.00
CA VAL A 255 -0.12 14.38 -5.05
C VAL A 255 -0.39 13.02 -4.42
N GLU A 256 -1.17 12.20 -5.10
CA GLU A 256 -1.46 10.83 -4.67
C GLU A 256 -0.43 9.88 -5.31
N ALA A 257 -0.41 9.82 -6.64
CA ALA A 257 0.56 9.04 -7.40
C ALA A 257 1.16 9.84 -8.55
N ILE A 258 2.39 9.47 -8.92
CA ILE A 258 3.08 9.96 -10.13
C ILE A 258 3.13 8.81 -11.13
N SER A 259 2.56 9.01 -12.30
CA SER A 259 2.59 8.04 -13.40
C SER A 259 3.13 8.67 -14.67
N HIS A 260 3.65 7.85 -15.57
CA HIS A 260 3.97 8.31 -16.91
C HIS A 260 2.66 8.64 -17.65
N TYR A 261 2.64 9.72 -18.45
CA TYR A 261 1.42 10.16 -19.13
C TYR A 261 0.83 9.09 -20.06
N GLY A 262 1.67 8.24 -20.64
CA GLY A 262 1.22 7.08 -21.42
C GLY A 262 0.42 6.07 -20.60
N ASP A 263 0.82 5.81 -19.35
CA ASP A 263 0.12 4.87 -18.46
C ASP A 263 -1.20 5.49 -18.00
N PHE A 264 -1.20 6.79 -17.71
CA PHE A 264 -2.43 7.53 -17.45
C PHE A 264 -3.40 7.44 -18.63
N ALA A 265 -2.93 7.66 -19.86
CA ALA A 265 -3.77 7.56 -21.05
C ALA A 265 -4.32 6.14 -21.27
N ALA A 266 -3.50 5.11 -21.03
CA ALA A 266 -3.92 3.72 -21.10
C ALA A 266 -5.02 3.40 -20.07
N MET A 267 -4.84 3.83 -18.81
CA MET A 267 -5.83 3.67 -17.75
C MET A 267 -7.16 4.34 -18.09
N ILE A 268 -7.15 5.58 -18.62
CA ILE A 268 -8.39 6.24 -19.06
C ILE A 268 -9.04 5.49 -20.23
N ALA A 269 -8.25 4.94 -21.16
CA ALA A 269 -8.76 4.14 -22.28
C ALA A 269 -9.36 2.79 -21.86
N GLU A 270 -8.96 2.26 -20.71
CA GLU A 270 -9.56 1.06 -20.10
C GLU A 270 -10.84 1.38 -19.34
N LEU A 271 -10.85 2.48 -18.58
CA LEU A 271 -12.03 2.93 -17.82
C LEU A 271 -13.16 3.43 -18.72
N TYR A 272 -12.83 4.00 -19.88
CA TYR A 272 -13.78 4.63 -20.80
C TYR A 272 -13.59 4.15 -22.25
N PRO A 273 -13.84 2.85 -22.53
CA PRO A 273 -13.60 2.25 -23.84
C PRO A 273 -14.47 2.82 -24.97
N GLU A 274 -15.53 3.55 -24.64
CA GLU A 274 -16.43 4.22 -25.58
C GLU A 274 -15.84 5.50 -26.21
N TYR A 275 -14.75 6.04 -25.64
CA TYR A 275 -14.06 7.22 -26.18
C TYR A 275 -12.84 6.83 -27.00
N ASN A 276 -12.60 7.57 -28.09
CA ASN A 276 -11.48 7.33 -28.99
C ASN A 276 -10.18 7.90 -28.43
N ILE A 277 -9.67 7.34 -27.33
CA ILE A 277 -8.46 7.80 -26.66
C ILE A 277 -7.22 7.26 -27.38
N PRO A 278 -6.25 8.12 -27.78
CA PRO A 278 -5.05 7.66 -28.47
C PRO A 278 -4.17 6.92 -27.47
N ARG A 279 -3.96 5.64 -27.72
CA ARG A 279 -3.01 4.84 -26.94
C ARG A 279 -1.60 5.17 -27.45
N SER A 280 -0.70 5.53 -26.53
CA SER A 280 0.72 5.65 -26.85
C SER A 280 1.18 4.36 -27.54
N PRO A 281 2.09 4.41 -28.54
CA PRO A 281 2.67 3.23 -29.16
C PRO A 281 3.40 2.29 -28.16
N THR A 282 3.58 2.71 -26.90
CA THR A 282 4.12 1.87 -25.83
C THR A 282 3.12 0.90 -25.20
N SER A 283 1.81 1.05 -25.44
CA SER A 283 0.82 0.01 -25.14
C SER A 283 0.32 -0.64 -26.43
N LEU A 284 1.06 -1.65 -26.89
CA LEU A 284 0.65 -2.55 -27.96
C LEU A 284 -0.56 -3.40 -27.51
N ARG A 285 -1.76 -2.83 -27.59
CA ARG A 285 -2.96 -3.60 -27.92
C ARG A 285 -3.46 -3.14 -29.28
N LEU A 286 -3.06 -3.89 -30.29
CA LEU A 286 -3.58 -3.87 -31.65
C LEU A 286 -5.12 -3.88 -31.60
N GLY A 287 -5.74 -2.80 -32.07
CA GLY A 287 -7.14 -2.82 -32.44
C GLY A 287 -7.35 -3.69 -33.68
N ASP A 288 -8.57 -4.19 -33.80
CA ASP A 288 -9.06 -4.98 -34.92
C ASP A 288 -8.69 -4.34 -36.27
N GLY A 289 -8.00 -5.10 -37.12
CA GLY A 289 -7.79 -4.77 -38.52
C GLY A 289 -6.58 -3.88 -38.84
N TYR A 290 -5.37 -4.44 -38.76
CA TYR A 290 -4.30 -4.11 -39.71
C TYR A 290 -3.70 -5.41 -40.28
N PRO A 291 -3.66 -5.56 -41.61
CA PRO A 291 -3.07 -6.72 -42.24
C PRO A 291 -1.55 -6.62 -42.08
N CYS A 292 -0.97 -7.46 -41.22
CA CYS A 292 0.48 -7.55 -41.10
C CYS A 292 1.05 -8.19 -42.38
N THR A 293 1.38 -7.37 -43.38
CA THR A 293 2.23 -7.73 -44.51
C THR A 293 3.70 -7.47 -44.15
N ALA A 294 4.33 -8.42 -43.48
CA ALA A 294 5.77 -8.71 -43.53
C ALA A 294 6.00 -10.12 -42.95
N GLY A 295 6.77 -10.96 -43.63
CA GLY A 295 6.86 -12.41 -43.39
C GLY A 295 7.72 -12.85 -42.21
N PHE A 296 7.82 -14.19 -42.07
CA PHE A 296 8.50 -15.04 -41.05
C PHE A 296 7.62 -15.33 -39.81
N LEU A 297 7.08 -16.52 -39.52
CA LEU A 297 7.41 -17.95 -39.73
C LEU A 297 8.60 -18.44 -38.86
N LEU A 298 8.29 -18.77 -37.61
CA LEU A 298 8.68 -19.99 -36.85
C LEU A 298 8.47 -19.74 -35.33
N LEU A 299 7.24 -19.97 -34.84
CA LEU A 299 6.98 -20.26 -33.42
C LEU A 299 7.27 -21.75 -33.23
N PHE A 300 8.35 -22.13 -32.56
CA PHE A 300 8.53 -23.53 -32.13
C PHE A 300 7.83 -23.75 -30.81
N GLU A 301 6.65 -24.38 -30.88
CA GLU A 301 6.06 -25.12 -29.77
C GLU A 301 6.47 -26.59 -29.95
N MET A 302 7.14 -27.19 -28.94
CA MET A 302 7.46 -28.61 -28.98
C MET A 302 6.31 -29.44 -28.42
N VAL A 303 5.75 -30.23 -29.31
CA VAL A 303 5.01 -31.47 -29.03
C VAL A 303 5.99 -32.49 -28.43
N SER A 304 5.63 -33.08 -27.29
CA SER A 304 6.41 -34.15 -26.64
C SER A 304 6.23 -35.47 -27.39
N ASP A 305 7.30 -36.20 -27.73
CA ASP A 305 7.41 -37.63 -28.12
C ASP A 305 6.31 -38.29 -28.99
N LYS A 306 5.34 -37.54 -29.50
CA LYS A 306 4.14 -38.03 -30.16
C LYS A 306 4.08 -37.50 -31.59
N VAL A 307 3.55 -38.37 -32.43
CA VAL A 307 3.54 -38.31 -33.89
C VAL A 307 2.89 -37.00 -34.37
N VAL A 308 3.51 -36.31 -35.33
CA VAL A 308 2.98 -35.08 -35.99
C VAL A 308 1.65 -35.28 -36.74
N ASP A 309 1.11 -36.50 -36.72
CA ASP A 309 -0.18 -36.89 -37.29
C ASP A 309 -1.33 -36.76 -36.28
N ASP A 310 -1.08 -36.27 -35.05
CA ASP A 310 -2.16 -35.97 -34.10
C ASP A 310 -2.76 -34.58 -34.42
N GLU A 311 -3.83 -34.58 -35.24
CA GLU A 311 -4.60 -33.38 -35.64
C GLU A 311 -4.99 -32.48 -34.45
N LYS A 312 -4.98 -32.96 -33.21
CA LYS A 312 -5.28 -32.14 -32.03
C LYS A 312 -4.17 -31.16 -31.67
N GLU A 313 -2.90 -31.45 -31.95
CA GLU A 313 -1.76 -30.66 -31.47
C GLU A 313 -1.28 -29.57 -32.41
N THR A 314 -1.73 -29.54 -33.67
CA THR A 314 -1.28 -28.55 -34.66
C THR A 314 -2.41 -27.65 -35.17
N LYS A 315 -3.66 -28.07 -34.99
CA LYS A 315 -4.85 -27.38 -35.53
C LYS A 315 -5.05 -25.98 -34.99
N HIS A 316 -4.64 -25.70 -33.74
CA HIS A 316 -4.71 -24.34 -33.20
C HIS A 316 -3.77 -23.39 -33.95
N LEU A 317 -2.61 -23.86 -34.41
CA LEU A 317 -1.66 -23.08 -35.21
C LEU A 317 -2.17 -22.87 -36.64
N GLU A 318 -2.72 -23.92 -37.26
CA GLU A 318 -3.31 -23.84 -38.60
C GLU A 318 -4.55 -22.93 -38.66
N SER A 319 -5.25 -22.77 -37.53
CA SER A 319 -6.41 -21.88 -37.41
C SER A 319 -6.06 -20.39 -37.29
N LEU A 320 -4.77 -20.04 -37.14
CA LEU A 320 -4.34 -18.65 -37.01
C LEU A 320 -4.48 -17.89 -38.33
N GLU A 321 -4.79 -16.61 -38.24
CA GLU A 321 -4.96 -15.74 -39.40
C GLU A 321 -3.68 -15.69 -40.27
N GLY A 322 -3.80 -16.14 -41.52
CA GLY A 322 -2.70 -16.19 -42.48
C GLY A 322 -1.77 -17.39 -42.34
N ALA A 323 -2.08 -18.38 -41.48
CA ALA A 323 -1.29 -19.60 -41.32
C ALA A 323 -1.14 -20.38 -42.65
N GLU A 324 -2.21 -20.52 -43.43
CA GLU A 324 -2.19 -21.22 -44.73
C GLU A 324 -1.10 -20.74 -45.70
N SER A 325 -0.69 -19.47 -45.58
CA SER A 325 0.33 -18.86 -46.45
C SER A 325 1.68 -18.60 -45.74
N ARG A 326 1.69 -18.60 -44.40
CA ARG A 326 2.83 -18.15 -43.58
C ARG A 326 3.21 -19.12 -42.48
N LEU A 327 2.69 -20.34 -42.42
CA LEU A 327 3.06 -21.37 -41.45
C LEU A 327 3.60 -22.60 -42.18
N ARG A 328 4.69 -23.16 -41.67
CA ARG A 328 5.20 -24.48 -42.04
C ARG A 328 5.54 -25.20 -40.76
N LEU A 329 5.03 -26.42 -40.62
CA LEU A 329 5.25 -27.25 -39.45
C LEU A 329 6.37 -28.26 -39.74
N PHE A 330 7.23 -28.46 -38.75
CA PHE A 330 8.32 -29.43 -38.80
C PHE A 330 8.26 -30.27 -37.53
N GLN A 331 8.42 -31.58 -37.68
CA GLN A 331 8.69 -32.45 -36.53
C GLN A 331 10.13 -32.25 -36.10
N ILE A 332 10.36 -31.90 -34.84
CA ILE A 332 11.71 -31.72 -34.30
C ILE A 332 11.90 -32.54 -33.02
N ASP A 333 13.10 -33.07 -32.84
CA ASP A 333 13.62 -33.57 -31.58
C ASP A 333 14.91 -32.81 -31.27
N LEU A 334 15.00 -32.20 -30.09
CA LEU A 334 16.17 -31.42 -29.67
C LEU A 334 17.47 -32.24 -29.64
N LEU A 335 17.38 -33.57 -29.55
CA LEU A 335 18.52 -34.48 -29.55
C LEU A 335 18.86 -35.02 -30.94
N ASP A 336 17.95 -34.87 -31.92
CA ASP A 336 18.16 -35.18 -33.33
C ASP A 336 18.55 -33.92 -34.11
N TYR A 337 19.86 -33.77 -34.35
CA TYR A 337 20.42 -32.61 -35.03
C TYR A 337 19.87 -32.41 -36.44
N ASP A 338 19.63 -33.48 -37.19
CA ASP A 338 19.18 -33.38 -38.58
C ASP A 338 17.75 -32.83 -38.66
N SER A 339 16.90 -33.19 -37.69
CA SER A 339 15.54 -32.63 -37.56
C SER A 339 15.56 -31.11 -37.33
N ILE A 340 16.51 -30.63 -36.52
CA ILE A 340 16.70 -29.20 -36.21
C ILE A 340 17.22 -28.46 -37.45
N VAL A 341 18.22 -29.03 -38.13
CA VAL A 341 18.77 -28.46 -39.38
C VAL A 341 17.67 -28.30 -40.43
N ALA A 342 16.81 -29.31 -40.59
CA ALA A 342 15.70 -29.26 -41.54
C ALA A 342 14.74 -28.08 -41.25
N ALA A 343 14.50 -27.79 -39.97
CA ALA A 343 13.56 -26.76 -39.55
C ALA A 343 14.19 -25.34 -39.52
N VAL A 344 15.49 -25.23 -39.26
CA VAL A 344 16.25 -23.96 -39.26
C VAL A 344 16.65 -23.53 -40.68
N ASN A 345 16.72 -24.47 -41.62
CA ASN A 345 17.17 -24.19 -42.99
C ASN A 345 16.31 -23.13 -43.69
N GLY A 346 16.93 -22.01 -44.04
CA GLY A 346 16.26 -20.85 -44.66
C GLY A 346 15.67 -19.84 -43.69
N ALA A 347 15.80 -20.05 -42.37
CA ALA A 347 15.38 -19.10 -41.35
C ALA A 347 16.36 -17.91 -41.25
N THR A 348 15.83 -16.69 -41.10
CA THR A 348 16.63 -15.48 -40.88
C THR A 348 16.89 -15.21 -39.39
N GLY A 349 16.02 -15.74 -38.54
CA GLY A 349 16.06 -15.66 -37.08
C GLY A 349 15.53 -16.94 -36.47
N VAL A 350 15.97 -17.26 -35.26
CA VAL A 350 15.48 -18.42 -34.51
C VAL A 350 15.01 -17.98 -33.14
N PHE A 351 13.81 -18.42 -32.74
CA PHE A 351 13.29 -18.29 -31.39
C PHE A 351 13.36 -19.66 -30.71
N HIS A 352 14.35 -19.83 -29.83
CA HIS A 352 14.58 -21.08 -29.11
C HIS A 352 13.81 -21.09 -27.78
N LEU A 353 12.56 -21.53 -27.83
CA LEU A 353 11.68 -21.70 -26.66
C LEU A 353 11.78 -23.10 -26.04
N ALA A 354 12.24 -24.06 -26.84
CA ALA A 354 12.17 -25.48 -26.57
C ALA A 354 13.12 -25.89 -25.44
N SER A 355 12.57 -26.53 -24.41
CA SER A 355 13.31 -27.04 -23.27
C SER A 355 12.50 -28.14 -22.59
N PRO A 356 13.14 -29.23 -22.13
CA PRO A 356 12.45 -30.22 -21.30
C PRO A 356 11.93 -29.54 -20.02
N CYS A 357 10.69 -29.86 -19.65
CA CYS A 357 10.05 -29.39 -18.43
C CYS A 357 9.21 -30.52 -17.87
N ILE A 358 9.64 -31.06 -16.72
CA ILE A 358 8.94 -32.12 -16.00
C ILE A 358 8.38 -31.47 -14.74
N VAL A 359 7.06 -31.51 -14.58
CA VAL A 359 6.33 -30.88 -13.46
C VAL A 359 6.16 -31.86 -12.28
N ASP A 360 6.36 -33.15 -12.51
CA ASP A 360 6.27 -34.22 -11.51
C ASP A 360 7.68 -34.67 -11.07
N GLU A 361 7.77 -35.74 -10.27
CA GLU A 361 9.04 -36.25 -9.71
C GLU A 361 10.06 -36.62 -10.81
N VAL A 362 11.22 -35.95 -10.80
CA VAL A 362 12.36 -36.24 -11.69
C VAL A 362 13.22 -37.33 -11.08
N LYS A 363 13.31 -38.49 -11.73
CA LYS A 363 14.02 -39.67 -11.20
C LYS A 363 15.48 -39.69 -11.62
N ASP A 364 15.77 -39.22 -12.84
CA ASP A 364 17.12 -39.12 -13.39
C ASP A 364 17.33 -37.73 -13.99
N PRO A 365 17.66 -36.71 -13.15
CA PRO A 365 17.72 -35.33 -13.60
C PRO A 365 18.76 -35.09 -14.70
N GLU A 366 19.85 -35.86 -14.73
CA GLU A 366 20.89 -35.70 -15.76
C GLU A 366 20.37 -36.09 -17.15
N ASN A 367 19.69 -37.24 -17.26
CA ASN A 367 19.23 -37.73 -18.57
C ASN A 367 17.84 -37.20 -18.96
N GLU A 368 16.99 -36.87 -17.99
CA GLU A 368 15.60 -36.44 -18.25
C GLU A 368 15.48 -34.92 -18.44
N LEU A 369 16.39 -34.11 -17.89
CA LEU A 369 16.21 -32.66 -17.83
C LEU A 369 17.47 -31.84 -18.13
N LEU A 370 18.60 -32.09 -17.44
CA LEU A 370 19.81 -31.26 -17.54
C LEU A 370 20.52 -31.48 -18.89
N GLY A 371 20.85 -32.74 -19.19
CA GLY A 371 21.53 -33.13 -20.42
C GLY A 371 20.76 -32.71 -21.68
N PRO A 372 19.45 -33.03 -21.79
CA PRO A 372 18.68 -32.64 -22.96
C PRO A 372 18.51 -31.12 -23.12
N ALA A 373 18.37 -30.35 -22.04
CA ALA A 373 18.27 -28.89 -22.13
C ALA A 373 19.56 -28.24 -22.64
N ILE A 374 20.72 -28.69 -22.16
CA ILE A 374 22.03 -28.18 -22.58
C ILE A 374 22.33 -28.61 -24.03
N LYS A 375 22.20 -29.91 -24.31
CA LYS A 375 22.50 -30.47 -25.64
C LYS A 375 21.55 -29.92 -26.70
N GLY A 376 20.25 -29.84 -26.40
CA GLY A 376 19.25 -29.24 -27.29
C GLY A 376 19.55 -27.80 -27.62
N THR A 377 19.88 -26.99 -26.60
CA THR A 377 20.27 -25.58 -26.81
C THR A 377 21.50 -25.46 -27.69
N ASN A 378 22.55 -26.25 -27.43
CA ASN A 378 23.75 -26.25 -28.28
C ASN A 378 23.48 -26.72 -29.71
N ASN A 379 22.62 -27.72 -29.90
CA ASN A 379 22.24 -28.20 -31.23
C ASN A 379 21.54 -27.09 -32.03
N VAL A 380 20.59 -26.38 -31.44
CA VAL A 380 19.88 -25.26 -32.10
C VAL A 380 20.84 -24.13 -32.45
N LEU A 381 21.72 -23.73 -31.52
CA LEU A 381 22.71 -22.68 -31.78
C LEU A 381 23.76 -23.08 -32.82
N THR A 382 24.14 -24.36 -32.86
CA THR A 382 25.04 -24.91 -33.87
C THR A 382 24.39 -24.86 -35.25
N ALA A 383 23.16 -25.36 -35.39
CA ALA A 383 22.41 -25.31 -36.63
C ALA A 383 22.21 -23.86 -37.11
N ALA A 384 21.81 -22.96 -36.19
CA ALA A 384 21.64 -21.54 -36.49
C ALA A 384 22.94 -20.90 -37.01
N LYS A 385 24.07 -21.22 -36.39
CA LYS A 385 25.38 -20.72 -36.82
C LYS A 385 25.80 -21.26 -38.18
N GLU A 386 25.67 -22.58 -38.38
CA GLU A 386 26.05 -23.26 -39.64
C GLU A 386 25.20 -22.79 -40.82
N LEU A 387 23.92 -22.52 -40.59
CA LEU A 387 22.96 -22.08 -41.61
C LEU A 387 22.89 -20.55 -41.78
N GLY A 388 23.71 -19.79 -41.05
CA GLY A 388 23.84 -18.35 -41.23
C GLY A 388 22.65 -17.53 -40.71
N VAL A 389 21.97 -18.02 -39.67
CA VAL A 389 20.92 -17.27 -38.97
C VAL A 389 21.50 -15.97 -38.40
N ARG A 390 20.77 -14.85 -38.58
CA ARG A 390 21.23 -13.52 -38.17
C ARG A 390 21.30 -13.37 -36.65
N ARG A 391 20.26 -13.83 -35.96
CA ARG A 391 20.07 -13.68 -34.51
C ARG A 391 19.24 -14.83 -33.95
N VAL A 392 19.61 -15.30 -32.77
CA VAL A 392 18.83 -16.27 -32.00
C VAL A 392 18.30 -15.60 -30.72
N VAL A 393 16.99 -15.65 -30.51
CA VAL A 393 16.38 -15.29 -29.22
C VAL A 393 16.17 -16.57 -28.42
N VAL A 394 16.78 -16.65 -27.25
CA VAL A 394 16.68 -17.81 -26.36
C VAL A 394 15.71 -17.49 -25.22
N THR A 395 14.74 -18.37 -24.99
CA THR A 395 13.80 -18.26 -23.88
C THR A 395 14.34 -19.03 -22.68
N SER A 396 14.84 -18.28 -21.71
CA SER A 396 15.22 -18.81 -20.40
C SER A 396 14.04 -18.69 -19.43
N SER A 397 14.30 -18.41 -18.16
CA SER A 397 13.29 -18.19 -17.13
C SER A 397 13.89 -17.32 -16.02
N ILE A 398 13.05 -16.64 -15.25
CA ILE A 398 13.45 -16.05 -13.97
C ILE A 398 14.04 -17.10 -13.00
N SER A 399 13.73 -18.38 -13.21
CA SER A 399 14.35 -19.52 -12.49
C SER A 399 15.86 -19.65 -12.72
N ALA A 400 16.41 -19.05 -13.79
CA ALA A 400 17.86 -18.96 -14.03
C ALA A 400 18.54 -17.82 -13.25
N ILE A 401 17.74 -17.04 -12.51
CA ILE A 401 18.19 -15.87 -11.74
C ILE A 401 17.90 -16.05 -10.23
N MET A 402 16.77 -16.67 -9.86
CA MET A 402 16.20 -16.53 -8.52
C MET A 402 16.80 -17.43 -7.43
N PRO A 403 16.84 -18.78 -7.51
CA PRO A 403 17.26 -19.58 -6.37
C PRO A 403 18.70 -19.29 -5.95
N SER A 404 18.87 -18.56 -4.85
CA SER A 404 20.15 -18.15 -4.29
C SER A 404 19.92 -17.85 -2.81
N PRO A 405 19.95 -18.86 -1.93
CA PRO A 405 19.50 -18.74 -0.54
C PRO A 405 20.33 -17.75 0.29
N TYR A 406 21.53 -17.41 -0.18
CA TYR A 406 22.47 -16.49 0.49
C TYR A 406 22.60 -15.14 -0.21
N TRP A 407 21.62 -14.76 -1.03
CA TRP A 407 21.62 -13.46 -1.69
C TRP A 407 21.51 -12.32 -0.66
N PRO A 408 22.34 -11.26 -0.73
CA PRO A 408 22.27 -10.16 0.21
C PRO A 408 20.92 -9.43 0.15
N ALA A 409 20.30 -9.20 1.32
CA ALA A 409 18.96 -8.61 1.42
C ALA A 409 18.88 -7.15 0.91
N ASP A 410 20.00 -6.45 0.83
CA ASP A 410 20.12 -5.08 0.33
C ASP A 410 20.39 -5.00 -1.18
N LYS A 411 20.48 -6.14 -1.87
CA LYS A 411 20.80 -6.18 -3.30
C LYS A 411 19.61 -6.68 -4.11
N VAL A 412 19.14 -5.84 -5.02
CA VAL A 412 18.14 -6.23 -6.01
C VAL A 412 18.77 -7.24 -6.98
N LYS A 413 18.07 -8.35 -7.23
CA LYS A 413 18.42 -9.25 -8.34
C LYS A 413 17.97 -8.62 -9.64
N ASN A 414 18.88 -8.55 -10.61
CA ASN A 414 18.64 -8.04 -11.95
C ASN A 414 19.11 -9.05 -13.00
N GLU A 415 19.15 -8.64 -14.26
CA GLU A 415 19.58 -9.40 -15.43
C GLU A 415 21.03 -9.91 -15.34
N ASP A 416 21.87 -9.39 -14.45
CA ASP A 416 23.25 -9.85 -14.27
C ASP A 416 23.35 -11.01 -13.25
N CYS A 417 22.27 -11.28 -12.53
CA CYS A 417 22.25 -12.24 -11.43
C CYS A 417 22.01 -13.67 -11.92
N TRP A 418 22.60 -14.65 -11.25
CA TRP A 418 22.46 -16.05 -11.59
C TRP A 418 21.97 -16.87 -10.40
N THR A 419 21.20 -17.90 -10.72
CA THR A 419 20.86 -18.97 -9.79
C THR A 419 22.12 -19.67 -9.27
N ASP A 420 22.08 -20.04 -8.00
CA ASP A 420 23.10 -20.83 -7.32
C ASP A 420 23.00 -22.30 -7.73
N VAL A 421 23.93 -22.71 -8.59
CA VAL A 421 23.99 -24.05 -9.17
C VAL A 421 24.18 -25.12 -8.09
N ASP A 422 25.01 -24.85 -7.09
CA ASP A 422 25.32 -25.83 -6.04
C ASP A 422 24.14 -26.00 -5.10
N TYR A 423 23.47 -24.90 -4.75
CA TYR A 423 22.22 -24.95 -3.99
C TYR A 423 21.14 -25.76 -4.71
N CYS A 424 20.91 -25.51 -6.01
CA CYS A 424 19.90 -26.25 -6.76
C CYS A 424 20.20 -27.75 -6.83
N LYS A 425 21.47 -28.12 -7.02
CA LYS A 425 21.90 -29.54 -7.01
C LYS A 425 21.68 -30.20 -5.66
N GLN A 426 22.00 -29.50 -4.57
CA GLN A 426 21.87 -30.04 -3.20
C GLN A 426 20.40 -30.22 -2.77
N ASN A 427 19.50 -29.37 -3.26
CA ASN A 427 18.09 -29.35 -2.84
C ASN A 427 17.14 -29.92 -3.90
N GLY A 428 17.66 -30.55 -4.95
CA GLY A 428 16.84 -31.17 -5.99
C GLY A 428 15.99 -30.20 -6.82
N LEU A 429 16.40 -28.93 -6.92
CA LEU A 429 15.72 -27.90 -7.73
C LEU A 429 16.13 -28.04 -9.20
N TRP A 430 15.69 -29.11 -9.84
CA TRP A 430 16.19 -29.53 -11.16
C TRP A 430 15.78 -28.60 -12.31
N TYR A 431 14.56 -28.07 -12.30
CA TYR A 431 14.12 -27.13 -13.35
C TYR A 431 14.89 -25.80 -13.34
N PRO A 432 15.04 -25.08 -12.20
CA PRO A 432 15.91 -23.92 -12.13
C PRO A 432 17.35 -24.21 -12.54
N LEU A 433 17.90 -25.37 -12.14
CA LEU A 433 19.23 -25.79 -12.55
C LEU A 433 19.34 -26.00 -14.07
N SER A 434 18.38 -26.69 -14.68
CA SER A 434 18.32 -26.94 -16.12
C SER A 434 18.33 -25.63 -16.91
N LYS A 435 17.44 -24.69 -16.57
CA LYS A 435 17.38 -23.36 -17.23
C LYS A 435 18.66 -22.57 -17.06
N THR A 436 19.26 -22.61 -15.87
CA THR A 436 20.55 -21.95 -15.58
C THR A 436 21.68 -22.50 -16.46
N LEU A 437 21.80 -23.82 -16.56
CA LEU A 437 22.88 -24.46 -17.32
C LEU A 437 22.69 -24.32 -18.83
N ALA A 438 21.46 -24.45 -19.33
CA ALA A 438 21.16 -24.24 -20.74
C ALA A 438 21.43 -22.79 -21.17
N GLU A 439 21.07 -21.81 -20.35
CA GLU A 439 21.35 -20.40 -20.64
C GLU A 439 22.87 -20.09 -20.61
N LYS A 440 23.61 -20.65 -19.63
CA LYS A 440 25.07 -20.53 -19.59
C LYS A 440 25.73 -21.14 -20.83
N ALA A 441 25.28 -22.31 -21.27
CA ALA A 441 25.76 -22.94 -22.51
C ALA A 441 25.48 -22.06 -23.73
N ALA A 442 24.32 -21.41 -23.80
CA ALA A 442 24.01 -20.48 -24.88
C ALA A 442 24.97 -19.28 -24.92
N TRP A 443 25.27 -18.68 -23.76
CA TRP A 443 26.23 -17.58 -23.65
C TRP A 443 27.67 -17.98 -23.98
N GLU A 444 28.10 -19.15 -23.53
CA GLU A 444 29.40 -19.72 -23.86
C GLU A 444 29.52 -19.95 -25.37
N PHE A 445 28.52 -20.57 -25.98
CA PHE A 445 28.47 -20.78 -27.43
C PHE A 445 28.49 -19.45 -28.20
N ALA A 446 27.66 -18.48 -27.82
CA ALA A 446 27.59 -17.17 -28.47
C ALA A 446 28.95 -16.46 -28.45
N LYS A 447 29.63 -16.50 -27.29
CA LYS A 447 30.97 -15.93 -27.10
C LYS A 447 32.03 -16.64 -27.94
N GLU A 448 32.02 -17.97 -27.99
CA GLU A 448 33.03 -18.76 -28.71
C GLU A 448 32.85 -18.73 -30.23
N LYS A 449 31.61 -18.78 -30.70
CA LYS A 449 31.29 -18.93 -32.12
C LYS A 449 30.87 -17.62 -32.79
N GLY A 450 30.72 -16.53 -32.02
CA GLY A 450 30.30 -15.23 -32.52
C GLY A 450 28.93 -15.30 -33.20
N LEU A 451 27.94 -15.84 -32.49
CA LEU A 451 26.53 -15.83 -32.89
C LEU A 451 25.81 -14.75 -32.08
N ASP A 452 24.97 -13.94 -32.73
CA ASP A 452 24.17 -12.93 -32.04
C ASP A 452 23.02 -13.61 -31.28
N VAL A 453 23.14 -13.64 -29.96
CA VAL A 453 22.18 -14.28 -29.05
C VAL A 453 21.67 -13.25 -28.06
N VAL A 454 20.34 -13.20 -27.91
CA VAL A 454 19.66 -12.40 -26.89
C VAL A 454 18.76 -13.31 -26.07
N VAL A 455 18.73 -13.12 -24.76
CA VAL A 455 17.95 -13.97 -23.85
C VAL A 455 16.78 -13.20 -23.26
N VAL A 456 15.61 -13.82 -23.25
CA VAL A 456 14.43 -13.35 -22.48
C VAL A 456 14.21 -14.30 -21.31
N ASN A 457 14.10 -13.74 -20.11
CA ASN A 457 13.86 -14.45 -18.84
C ASN A 457 12.43 -14.12 -18.35
N PRO A 458 11.39 -14.82 -18.89
CA PRO A 458 10.03 -14.62 -18.42
C PRO A 458 9.83 -15.14 -17.00
N GLY A 459 8.92 -14.48 -16.28
CA GLY A 459 8.36 -14.99 -15.03
C GLY A 459 7.31 -16.08 -15.25
N THR A 460 6.34 -16.16 -14.34
CA THR A 460 5.17 -17.03 -14.46
C THR A 460 4.24 -16.49 -15.55
N VAL A 461 4.11 -17.24 -16.64
CA VAL A 461 3.37 -16.81 -17.82
C VAL A 461 1.89 -17.16 -17.69
N MET A 462 1.02 -16.14 -17.70
CA MET A 462 -0.42 -16.26 -17.54
C MET A 462 -1.16 -15.73 -18.78
N GLY A 463 -2.35 -16.27 -19.08
CA GLY A 463 -3.19 -15.79 -20.17
C GLY A 463 -3.80 -16.90 -21.02
N PRO A 464 -4.41 -16.54 -22.17
CA PRO A 464 -5.07 -17.52 -23.04
C PRO A 464 -4.12 -18.63 -23.49
N VAL A 465 -4.53 -19.88 -23.27
CA VAL A 465 -3.81 -21.07 -23.74
C VAL A 465 -4.31 -21.42 -25.13
N LEU A 466 -3.49 -21.15 -26.14
CA LEU A 466 -3.73 -21.56 -27.52
C LEU A 466 -3.55 -23.08 -27.76
N PRO A 467 -2.52 -23.75 -27.21
CA PRO A 467 -2.36 -25.20 -27.40
C PRO A 467 -3.42 -26.01 -26.63
N PRO A 468 -3.67 -27.27 -27.03
CA PRO A 468 -4.57 -28.17 -26.32
C PRO A 468 -4.01 -28.64 -24.95
N THR A 469 -2.73 -28.42 -24.70
CA THR A 469 -2.02 -28.82 -23.48
C THR A 469 -1.67 -27.60 -22.62
N LEU A 470 -1.78 -27.75 -21.30
CA LEU A 470 -1.42 -26.66 -20.38
C LEU A 470 0.11 -26.61 -20.22
N ASN A 471 0.65 -25.40 -20.28
CA ASN A 471 2.04 -25.15 -19.86
C ASN A 471 2.17 -25.21 -18.32
N ALA A 472 3.40 -25.30 -17.82
CA ALA A 472 3.66 -25.43 -16.38
C ALA A 472 3.07 -24.29 -15.53
N SER A 473 3.09 -23.05 -16.03
CA SER A 473 2.53 -21.88 -15.33
C SER A 473 1.00 -21.96 -15.21
N MET A 474 0.31 -22.39 -16.27
CA MET A 474 -1.15 -22.57 -16.27
C MET A 474 -1.58 -23.85 -15.56
N LEU A 475 -0.72 -24.87 -15.51
CA LEU A 475 -0.94 -26.06 -14.70
C LEU A 475 -0.87 -25.73 -13.20
N MET A 476 0.02 -24.82 -12.78
CA MET A 476 0.04 -24.29 -11.41
C MET A 476 -1.26 -23.55 -11.07
N LEU A 477 -1.76 -22.70 -11.97
CA LEU A 477 -3.07 -22.05 -11.79
C LEU A 477 -4.23 -23.06 -11.75
N LEU A 478 -4.20 -24.10 -12.61
CA LEU A 478 -5.21 -25.15 -12.59
C LEU A 478 -5.18 -25.94 -11.28
N ARG A 479 -4.00 -26.33 -10.78
CA ARG A 479 -3.85 -27.04 -9.50
C ARG A 479 -4.39 -26.19 -8.34
N LEU A 480 -4.15 -24.88 -8.38
CA LEU A 480 -4.68 -23.92 -7.42
C LEU A 480 -6.22 -23.86 -7.49
N LEU A 481 -6.81 -23.74 -8.68
CA LEU A 481 -8.26 -23.75 -8.91
C LEU A 481 -8.93 -25.09 -8.51
N GLN A 482 -8.19 -26.19 -8.58
CA GLN A 482 -8.68 -27.53 -8.21
C GLN A 482 -8.64 -27.81 -6.70
N GLY A 483 -8.22 -26.85 -5.87
CA GLY A 483 -8.15 -27.07 -4.43
C GLY A 483 -6.98 -27.94 -3.99
N CYS A 484 -5.91 -28.01 -4.78
CA CYS A 484 -4.73 -28.79 -4.43
C CYS A 484 -4.06 -28.23 -3.16
N THR A 485 -4.02 -29.04 -2.11
CA THR A 485 -3.47 -28.71 -0.78
C THR A 485 -1.99 -29.09 -0.63
N GLU A 486 -1.26 -29.31 -1.74
CA GLU A 486 0.18 -29.51 -1.68
C GLU A 486 0.80 -28.26 -1.04
N THR A 487 1.64 -28.46 -0.02
CA THR A 487 2.29 -27.37 0.71
C THR A 487 3.26 -26.66 -0.22
N TYR A 488 2.88 -25.50 -0.73
CA TYR A 488 3.79 -24.63 -1.46
C TYR A 488 4.68 -23.91 -0.44
N GLU A 489 6.01 -24.00 -0.59
CA GLU A 489 6.95 -23.18 0.19
C GLU A 489 6.66 -21.69 -0.09
N ASN A 490 6.87 -20.80 0.89
CA ASN A 490 6.70 -19.36 0.69
C ASN A 490 7.73 -18.85 -0.34
N PHE A 491 7.29 -18.53 -1.57
CA PHE A 491 8.13 -17.99 -2.62
C PHE A 491 7.49 -16.78 -3.33
N PHE A 492 8.33 -15.95 -3.94
CA PHE A 492 7.92 -14.79 -4.74
C PHE A 492 7.75 -15.18 -6.19
N MET A 493 6.67 -14.71 -6.80
CA MET A 493 6.29 -14.98 -8.16
C MET A 493 6.23 -13.69 -8.98
N GLY A 494 7.03 -13.61 -10.04
CA GLY A 494 6.89 -12.55 -11.05
C GLY A 494 5.87 -12.97 -12.09
N SER A 495 4.67 -12.40 -12.11
CA SER A 495 3.65 -12.73 -13.12
C SER A 495 3.87 -11.92 -14.40
N ILE A 496 3.53 -12.50 -15.55
CA ILE A 496 3.57 -11.81 -16.84
C ILE A 496 2.52 -12.38 -17.79
N HIS A 497 1.89 -11.53 -18.59
CA HIS A 497 0.91 -11.98 -19.57
C HIS A 497 1.61 -12.59 -20.81
N VAL A 498 1.08 -13.70 -21.35
CA VAL A 498 1.67 -14.45 -22.48
C VAL A 498 1.90 -13.59 -23.74
N LYS A 499 1.03 -12.61 -23.99
CA LYS A 499 1.21 -11.64 -25.09
C LYS A 499 2.45 -10.76 -24.88
N ASP A 500 2.72 -10.34 -23.65
CA ASP A 500 3.87 -9.46 -23.36
C ASP A 500 5.17 -10.23 -23.49
N VAL A 501 5.17 -11.52 -23.12
CA VAL A 501 6.30 -12.42 -23.38
C VAL A 501 6.53 -12.54 -24.89
N ALA A 502 5.50 -12.81 -25.69
CA ALA A 502 5.63 -12.92 -27.15
C ALA A 502 6.14 -11.62 -27.79
N LEU A 503 5.61 -10.47 -27.35
CA LEU A 503 6.07 -9.15 -27.80
C LEU A 503 7.52 -8.89 -27.40
N ALA A 504 7.93 -9.24 -26.18
CA ALA A 504 9.31 -9.09 -25.73
C ALA A 504 10.28 -9.87 -26.63
N HIS A 505 9.93 -11.10 -27.02
CA HIS A 505 10.73 -11.90 -27.96
C HIS A 505 10.86 -11.20 -29.32
N ILE A 506 9.74 -10.74 -29.89
CA ILE A 506 9.75 -10.02 -31.18
C ILE A 506 10.60 -8.75 -31.08
N LEU A 507 10.41 -7.95 -30.03
CA LEU A 507 11.12 -6.70 -29.82
C LEU A 507 12.64 -6.92 -29.72
N VAL A 508 13.10 -7.91 -28.94
CA VAL A 508 14.54 -8.18 -28.83
C VAL A 508 15.12 -8.80 -30.10
N TYR A 509 14.31 -9.44 -30.94
CA TYR A 509 14.74 -9.93 -32.24
C TYR A 509 14.88 -8.80 -33.27
N GLU A 510 13.89 -7.92 -33.36
CA GLU A 510 13.83 -6.83 -34.34
C GLU A 510 14.80 -5.70 -33.98
N ASN A 511 14.91 -5.35 -32.70
CA ASN A 511 15.80 -4.30 -32.24
C ASN A 511 17.24 -4.81 -32.18
N THR A 512 18.03 -4.53 -33.21
CA THR A 512 19.44 -4.91 -33.27
C THR A 512 20.31 -4.38 -32.11
N ALA A 513 19.87 -3.33 -31.41
CA ALA A 513 20.56 -2.81 -30.23
C ALA A 513 20.27 -3.60 -28.94
N ALA A 514 19.23 -4.45 -28.93
CA ALA A 514 18.99 -5.36 -27.81
C ALA A 514 20.10 -6.40 -27.74
N THR A 515 20.74 -6.51 -26.58
CA THR A 515 21.84 -7.43 -26.28
C THR A 515 21.73 -7.88 -24.83
N GLY A 516 22.24 -9.07 -24.53
CA GLY A 516 22.27 -9.56 -23.15
C GLY A 516 21.01 -10.30 -22.74
N ARG A 517 20.68 -10.22 -21.46
CA ARG A 517 19.55 -10.88 -20.82
C ARG A 517 18.49 -9.84 -20.51
N HIS A 518 17.21 -10.21 -20.62
CA HIS A 518 16.09 -9.31 -20.36
C HIS A 518 15.08 -9.98 -19.45
N LEU A 519 14.86 -9.44 -18.25
CA LEU A 519 13.76 -9.86 -17.38
C LEU A 519 12.43 -9.44 -18.00
N CYS A 520 11.47 -10.37 -18.04
CA CYS A 520 10.13 -10.12 -18.55
C CYS A 520 9.11 -10.50 -17.48
N VAL A 521 8.86 -9.55 -16.58
CA VAL A 521 7.94 -9.64 -15.44
C VAL A 521 7.23 -8.31 -15.27
N GLU A 522 5.95 -8.33 -14.89
CA GLU A 522 5.15 -7.12 -14.68
C GLU A 522 5.12 -6.76 -13.20
N ALA A 523 4.57 -7.66 -12.37
CA ALA A 523 4.58 -7.51 -10.91
C ALA A 523 5.17 -8.75 -10.22
N ILE A 524 5.95 -8.52 -9.16
CA ILE A 524 6.42 -9.56 -8.24
C ILE A 524 5.49 -9.55 -7.04
N SER A 525 4.77 -10.65 -6.81
CA SER A 525 3.90 -10.84 -5.66
C SER A 525 4.31 -12.08 -4.87
N HIS A 526 3.95 -12.13 -3.60
CA HIS A 526 4.06 -13.38 -2.86
C HIS A 526 3.04 -14.39 -3.42
N TYR A 527 3.39 -15.69 -3.48
CA TYR A 527 2.47 -16.71 -4.00
C TYR A 527 1.13 -16.74 -3.25
N GLY A 528 1.15 -16.46 -1.93
CA GLY A 528 -0.07 -16.33 -1.13
C GLY A 528 -0.98 -15.18 -1.56
N ASP A 529 -0.42 -14.03 -1.94
CA ASP A 529 -1.21 -12.88 -2.41
C ASP A 529 -1.79 -13.16 -3.79
N PHE A 530 -1.04 -13.86 -4.65
CA PHE A 530 -1.56 -14.38 -5.91
C PHE A 530 -2.74 -15.35 -5.69
N ALA A 531 -2.60 -16.30 -4.77
CA ALA A 531 -3.68 -17.25 -4.46
C ALA A 531 -4.93 -16.55 -3.90
N ALA A 532 -4.75 -15.52 -3.06
CA ALA A 532 -5.86 -14.71 -2.55
C ALA A 532 -6.58 -13.97 -3.68
N MET A 533 -5.84 -13.33 -4.59
CA MET A 533 -6.39 -12.64 -5.75
C MET A 533 -7.17 -13.59 -6.67
N VAL A 534 -6.66 -14.79 -6.95
CA VAL A 534 -7.39 -15.80 -7.75
C VAL A 534 -8.67 -16.26 -7.03
N SER A 535 -8.63 -16.41 -5.70
CA SER A 535 -9.81 -16.75 -4.88
C SER A 535 -10.88 -15.67 -4.91
N GLU A 536 -10.49 -14.40 -4.99
CA GLU A 536 -11.41 -13.26 -5.09
C GLU A 536 -12.04 -13.17 -6.49
N LEU A 537 -11.23 -13.36 -7.54
CA LEU A 537 -11.70 -13.30 -8.93
C LEU A 537 -12.58 -14.49 -9.32
N TYR A 538 -12.37 -15.66 -8.70
CA TYR A 538 -13.05 -16.91 -9.03
C TYR A 538 -13.58 -17.62 -7.76
N PRO A 539 -14.56 -17.03 -7.06
CA PRO A 539 -15.07 -17.53 -5.78
C PRO A 539 -15.78 -18.89 -5.88
N GLU A 540 -16.14 -19.33 -7.08
CA GLU A 540 -16.78 -20.62 -7.34
C GLU A 540 -15.81 -21.82 -7.24
N TYR A 541 -14.50 -21.59 -7.23
CA TYR A 541 -13.48 -22.62 -7.08
C TYR A 541 -13.01 -22.71 -5.63
N ASN A 542 -12.83 -23.94 -5.14
CA ASN A 542 -12.36 -24.20 -3.77
C ASN A 542 -10.84 -24.03 -3.68
N ILE A 543 -10.36 -22.78 -3.82
CA ILE A 543 -8.95 -22.47 -3.80
C ILE A 543 -8.44 -22.56 -2.35
N PRO A 544 -7.38 -23.35 -2.08
CA PRO A 544 -6.80 -23.39 -0.75
C PRO A 544 -6.14 -22.04 -0.53
N ARG A 545 -6.78 -21.22 0.28
CA ARG A 545 -6.13 -20.03 0.80
C ARG A 545 -4.96 -20.53 1.64
N SER A 546 -3.75 -20.07 1.32
CA SER A 546 -2.64 -20.13 2.26
C SER A 546 -3.20 -19.79 3.65
N PRO A 547 -2.86 -20.53 4.71
CA PRO A 547 -3.26 -20.19 6.08
C PRO A 547 -2.55 -18.91 6.56
N THR A 548 -2.33 -17.94 5.67
CA THR A 548 -2.07 -16.54 6.01
C THR A 548 -3.31 -15.83 6.56
N SER A 549 -4.47 -16.49 6.61
CA SER A 549 -5.61 -16.06 7.45
C SER A 549 -5.36 -16.25 8.96
N LEU A 550 -4.17 -16.72 9.39
CA LEU A 550 -3.87 -16.97 10.80
C LEU A 550 -3.49 -15.73 11.63
N TRP A 551 -3.62 -14.52 11.10
CA TRP A 551 -3.86 -13.36 11.96
C TRP A 551 -5.37 -13.27 12.25
N LEU A 552 -5.81 -14.14 13.17
CA LEU A 552 -7.17 -14.24 13.75
C LEU A 552 -8.27 -14.85 12.83
N GLY A 553 -7.95 -15.89 12.07
CA GLY A 553 -8.93 -16.70 11.31
C GLY A 553 -9.53 -17.89 12.07
N ASP A 554 -9.05 -18.18 13.28
CA ASP A 554 -9.73 -19.08 14.22
C ASP A 554 -10.02 -18.25 15.47
N GLY A 555 -11.30 -18.10 15.83
CA GLY A 555 -11.74 -17.25 16.93
C GLY A 555 -11.08 -17.62 18.27
N TYR A 556 -10.29 -16.68 18.82
CA TYR A 556 -9.77 -16.78 20.18
C TYR A 556 -9.75 -15.41 20.88
N PRO A 557 -10.30 -15.29 22.09
CA PRO A 557 -10.47 -14.02 22.79
C PRO A 557 -9.12 -13.38 23.18
N CYS A 558 -8.97 -12.07 22.97
CA CYS A 558 -7.76 -11.33 23.36
C CYS A 558 -7.90 -10.71 24.75
N THR A 559 -7.96 -11.54 25.80
CA THR A 559 -8.21 -11.04 27.15
C THR A 559 -7.45 -11.87 28.18
N ALA A 560 -6.50 -11.21 28.85
CA ALA A 560 -5.81 -11.76 30.00
C ALA A 560 -5.72 -10.64 31.03
N GLY A 561 -6.29 -10.83 32.23
CA GLY A 561 -5.97 -9.94 33.36
C GLY A 561 -7.00 -9.71 34.47
N PHE A 562 -8.22 -10.27 34.44
CA PHE A 562 -9.25 -9.90 35.43
C PHE A 562 -8.89 -10.18 36.90
N ARG A 563 -8.16 -11.27 37.18
CA ARG A 563 -7.79 -11.64 38.56
C ARG A 563 -6.91 -10.62 39.26
N LEU A 564 -5.87 -10.14 38.59
CA LEU A 564 -4.86 -9.28 39.23
C LEU A 564 -5.38 -7.84 39.40
N LEU A 565 -6.25 -7.38 38.49
CA LEU A 565 -6.96 -6.10 38.65
C LEU A 565 -7.92 -6.13 39.84
N PHE A 566 -8.69 -7.20 39.99
CA PHE A 566 -9.66 -7.36 41.07
C PHE A 566 -9.03 -7.47 42.47
N GLU A 567 -7.89 -8.14 42.60
CA GLU A 567 -7.21 -8.29 43.90
C GLU A 567 -6.65 -6.96 44.43
N MET A 568 -6.30 -6.02 43.55
CA MET A 568 -5.47 -4.86 43.90
C MET A 568 -6.19 -3.51 43.87
N VAL A 569 -7.30 -3.36 43.14
CA VAL A 569 -8.08 -2.11 43.15
C VAL A 569 -8.97 -2.04 44.40
N SER A 570 -8.80 -0.97 45.18
CA SER A 570 -9.58 -0.73 46.41
C SER A 570 -10.93 -0.05 46.17
N ASP A 571 -11.07 0.66 45.05
CA ASP A 571 -12.29 1.36 44.65
C ASP A 571 -13.34 0.41 44.03
N LYS A 572 -14.63 0.77 44.13
CA LYS A 572 -15.69 0.08 43.38
C LYS A 572 -15.58 0.47 41.91
N VAL A 573 -14.97 -0.39 41.09
CA VAL A 573 -14.74 -0.15 39.66
C VAL A 573 -15.54 -1.12 38.80
N LEU A 574 -15.95 -0.67 37.62
CA LEU A 574 -16.49 -1.57 36.60
C LEU A 574 -15.34 -2.15 35.78
N MET A 575 -15.33 -3.49 35.68
CA MET A 575 -14.50 -4.26 34.76
C MET A 575 -15.43 -5.23 34.03
N TYR A 576 -15.29 -5.33 32.72
CA TYR A 576 -16.09 -6.27 31.92
C TYR A 576 -15.29 -6.78 30.73
N GLU A 577 -15.75 -7.94 30.25
CA GLU A 577 -15.27 -8.64 29.06
C GLU A 577 -16.45 -9.00 28.17
N GLU A 578 -16.19 -9.30 26.91
CA GLU A 578 -17.19 -9.83 25.98
C GLU A 578 -17.21 -11.36 26.08
N LEU A 579 -18.38 -11.95 26.34
CA LEU A 579 -18.59 -13.41 26.44
C LEU A 579 -19.33 -13.94 25.19
N HIS A 580 -19.04 -15.18 24.78
CA HIS A 580 -19.29 -15.62 23.40
C HIS A 580 -20.63 -16.31 23.11
N HIS A 581 -21.45 -16.67 24.11
CA HIS A 581 -22.80 -17.23 23.90
C HIS A 581 -23.71 -16.94 25.11
N GLU A 582 -24.97 -17.40 25.09
CA GLU A 582 -25.85 -17.39 26.28
C GLU A 582 -25.05 -17.83 27.51
N TYR A 583 -25.09 -17.01 28.57
CA TYR A 583 -24.34 -17.14 29.82
C TYR A 583 -23.91 -18.60 30.15
N ASP A 584 -22.62 -18.91 30.00
CA ASP A 584 -22.03 -20.18 30.47
C ASP A 584 -21.32 -19.95 31.81
N GLU A 585 -21.86 -20.53 32.89
CA GLU A 585 -21.25 -20.50 34.22
C GLU A 585 -19.79 -20.97 34.26
N LYS A 586 -19.33 -21.79 33.30
CA LYS A 586 -17.94 -22.26 33.24
C LYS A 586 -16.95 -21.14 32.94
N GLU A 587 -17.37 -20.11 32.21
CA GLU A 587 -16.50 -18.99 31.83
C GLU A 587 -16.28 -18.03 33.00
N THR A 588 -17.25 -17.85 33.88
CA THR A 588 -17.17 -16.90 35.01
C THR A 588 -16.75 -17.53 36.34
N LYS A 589 -16.81 -18.86 36.48
CA LYS A 589 -16.45 -19.61 37.71
C LYS A 589 -15.06 -19.27 38.27
N HIS A 590 -14.10 -18.98 37.41
CA HIS A 590 -12.76 -18.61 37.85
C HIS A 590 -12.72 -17.23 38.54
N LEU A 591 -13.63 -16.31 38.21
CA LEU A 591 -13.77 -15.00 38.85
C LEU A 591 -14.47 -15.10 40.21
N GLU A 592 -15.50 -15.94 40.30
CA GLU A 592 -16.21 -16.20 41.55
C GLU A 592 -15.35 -16.93 42.58
N SER A 593 -14.36 -17.69 42.12
CA SER A 593 -13.37 -18.37 42.98
C SER A 593 -12.31 -17.46 43.61
N LEU A 594 -12.31 -16.16 43.28
CA LEU A 594 -11.32 -15.21 43.79
C LEU A 594 -11.56 -14.88 45.27
N GLU A 595 -10.47 -14.69 46.01
CA GLU A 595 -10.56 -14.31 47.42
C GLU A 595 -11.27 -12.95 47.56
N GLY A 596 -12.34 -12.92 48.36
CA GLY A 596 -13.16 -11.73 48.56
C GLY A 596 -14.15 -11.42 47.43
N ALA A 597 -14.28 -12.28 46.40
CA ALA A 597 -15.25 -12.15 45.31
C ALA A 597 -16.69 -11.96 45.83
N GLU A 598 -17.11 -12.77 46.80
CA GLU A 598 -18.47 -12.74 47.38
C GLU A 598 -18.90 -11.36 47.92
N SER A 599 -17.93 -10.51 48.30
CA SER A 599 -18.19 -9.19 48.88
C SER A 599 -17.86 -8.01 47.96
N ARG A 600 -16.99 -8.22 46.95
CA ARG A 600 -16.44 -7.15 46.10
C ARG A 600 -16.74 -7.31 44.61
N LEU A 601 -17.14 -8.49 44.15
CA LEU A 601 -17.44 -8.78 42.75
C LEU A 601 -18.96 -8.74 42.50
N ARG A 602 -19.35 -8.11 41.40
CA ARG A 602 -20.70 -8.23 40.83
C ARG A 602 -20.55 -8.45 39.34
N LEU A 603 -21.19 -9.51 38.84
CA LEU A 603 -21.18 -9.85 37.42
C LEU A 603 -22.42 -9.24 36.75
N PHE A 604 -22.21 -8.65 35.59
CA PHE A 604 -23.25 -8.13 34.72
C PHE A 604 -23.06 -8.75 33.34
N GLN A 605 -24.16 -9.20 32.73
CA GLN A 605 -24.17 -9.49 31.31
C GLN A 605 -24.43 -8.18 30.57
N ILE A 606 -23.52 -7.81 29.67
CA ILE A 606 -23.57 -6.55 28.93
C ILE A 606 -23.38 -6.80 27.43
N ASP A 607 -23.97 -5.94 26.62
CA ASP A 607 -23.69 -5.81 25.19
C ASP A 607 -23.21 -4.38 24.96
N LEU A 608 -22.05 -4.21 24.31
CA LEU A 608 -21.46 -2.89 24.06
C LEU A 608 -22.33 -2.02 23.14
N LEU A 609 -23.25 -2.61 22.38
CA LEU A 609 -24.19 -1.90 21.52
C LEU A 609 -25.53 -1.62 22.21
N ASP A 610 -25.80 -2.24 23.36
CA ASP A 610 -26.96 -1.99 24.22
C ASP A 610 -26.60 -1.03 25.36
N TYR A 611 -26.97 0.24 25.17
CA TYR A 611 -26.66 1.31 26.11
C TYR A 611 -27.22 1.08 27.53
N ASP A 612 -28.42 0.51 27.65
CA ASP A 612 -29.06 0.33 28.96
C ASP A 612 -28.34 -0.73 29.80
N SER A 613 -27.83 -1.79 29.16
CA SER A 613 -26.99 -2.80 29.81
C SER A 613 -25.70 -2.20 30.38
N ILE A 614 -25.09 -1.26 29.65
CA ILE A 614 -23.87 -0.56 30.05
C ILE A 614 -24.16 0.39 31.22
N VAL A 615 -25.25 1.16 31.15
CA VAL A 615 -25.67 2.06 32.23
C VAL A 615 -25.89 1.27 33.53
N ALA A 616 -26.54 0.10 33.45
CA ALA A 616 -26.76 -0.76 34.61
C ALA A 616 -25.44 -1.20 35.28
N ALA A 617 -24.43 -1.54 34.47
CA ALA A 617 -23.12 -1.98 34.94
C ALA A 617 -22.26 -0.83 35.48
N VAL A 618 -22.31 0.36 34.85
CA VAL A 618 -21.52 1.54 35.24
C VAL A 618 -22.09 2.19 36.51
N ASN A 619 -23.39 2.02 36.78
CA ASN A 619 -24.07 2.72 37.86
C ASN A 619 -23.43 2.50 39.25
N GLY A 620 -23.04 3.61 39.87
CA GLY A 620 -22.43 3.63 41.20
C GLY A 620 -21.00 3.07 41.23
N THR A 621 -20.26 3.12 40.12
CA THR A 621 -18.82 2.84 40.08
C THR A 621 -18.00 4.13 40.12
N ALA A 622 -16.82 4.08 40.74
CA ALA A 622 -15.88 5.19 40.84
C ALA A 622 -14.94 5.28 39.62
N GLY A 623 -14.82 4.19 38.86
CA GLY A 623 -13.91 4.07 37.72
C GLY A 623 -14.38 2.99 36.77
N VAL A 624 -13.99 3.12 35.50
CA VAL A 624 -14.27 2.11 34.47
C VAL A 624 -12.95 1.70 33.82
N PHE A 625 -12.70 0.39 33.73
CA PHE A 625 -11.66 -0.18 32.89
C PHE A 625 -12.33 -0.74 31.62
N HIS A 626 -12.21 -0.01 30.51
CA HIS A 626 -12.76 -0.42 29.22
C HIS A 626 -11.74 -1.36 28.53
N LEU A 627 -11.94 -2.67 28.72
CA LEU A 627 -11.06 -3.72 28.19
C LEU A 627 -11.61 -4.39 26.92
N ALA A 628 -12.93 -4.31 26.70
CA ALA A 628 -13.62 -5.04 25.64
C ALA A 628 -13.41 -4.44 24.25
N SER A 629 -13.46 -5.30 23.24
CA SER A 629 -13.30 -4.99 21.82
C SER A 629 -14.06 -6.05 21.03
N PRO A 630 -14.77 -5.69 19.95
CA PRO A 630 -15.51 -6.67 19.15
C PRO A 630 -14.57 -7.78 18.69
N ASN A 631 -14.98 -9.03 18.94
CA ASN A 631 -14.20 -10.21 18.60
C ASN A 631 -14.45 -10.65 17.15
N ILE A 632 -13.40 -11.12 16.50
CA ILE A 632 -13.43 -11.79 15.19
C ILE A 632 -13.55 -13.29 15.47
N ILE A 633 -14.73 -13.88 15.26
CA ILE A 633 -14.99 -15.31 15.54
C ILE A 633 -14.91 -16.13 14.25
N ASP A 634 -15.19 -15.51 13.10
CA ASP A 634 -15.15 -16.08 11.75
C ASP A 634 -14.41 -15.11 10.80
N GLU A 635 -14.17 -15.54 9.55
CA GLU A 635 -13.67 -14.64 8.49
C GLU A 635 -14.50 -13.35 8.45
N VAL A 636 -13.85 -12.20 8.70
CA VAL A 636 -14.49 -10.88 8.67
C VAL A 636 -14.88 -10.56 7.23
N LYS A 637 -16.15 -10.76 6.90
CA LYS A 637 -16.67 -10.53 5.54
C LYS A 637 -17.00 -9.07 5.32
N ASP A 638 -17.35 -8.36 6.39
CA ASP A 638 -17.66 -6.95 6.39
C ASP A 638 -16.97 -6.23 7.57
N PRO A 639 -15.68 -5.90 7.45
CA PRO A 639 -14.90 -5.31 8.53
C PRO A 639 -15.47 -4.00 9.07
N GLU A 640 -16.13 -3.21 8.22
CA GLU A 640 -16.73 -1.94 8.63
C GLU A 640 -17.85 -2.19 9.65
N ASN A 641 -18.76 -3.12 9.38
CA ASN A 641 -19.93 -3.37 10.22
C ASN A 641 -19.69 -4.41 11.33
N GLU A 642 -18.78 -5.36 11.14
CA GLU A 642 -18.52 -6.44 12.10
C GLU A 642 -17.44 -6.06 13.13
N LEU A 643 -16.54 -5.13 12.81
CA LEU A 643 -15.39 -4.81 13.66
C LEU A 643 -15.21 -3.31 13.93
N LEU A 644 -15.18 -2.47 12.89
CA LEU A 644 -14.82 -1.05 13.05
C LEU A 644 -15.95 -0.24 13.72
N ALA A 645 -17.17 -0.31 13.17
CA ALA A 645 -18.32 0.41 13.71
C ALA A 645 -18.70 -0.04 15.13
N PRO A 646 -18.72 -1.35 15.46
CA PRO A 646 -18.98 -1.79 16.83
C PRO A 646 -17.90 -1.35 17.82
N ALA A 647 -16.63 -1.32 17.42
CA ALA A 647 -15.54 -0.87 18.29
C ALA A 647 -15.70 0.62 18.65
N ILE A 648 -15.97 1.47 17.64
CA ILE A 648 -16.19 2.91 17.85
C ILE A 648 -17.45 3.16 18.70
N LYS A 649 -18.57 2.50 18.34
CA LYS A 649 -19.86 2.70 19.01
C LYS A 649 -19.83 2.19 20.44
N GLY A 650 -19.24 1.02 20.67
CA GLY A 650 -19.07 0.43 22.01
C GLY A 650 -18.23 1.32 22.92
N THR A 651 -17.10 1.82 22.44
CA THR A 651 -16.28 2.77 23.20
C THR A 651 -17.05 4.05 23.53
N ASN A 652 -17.76 4.64 22.58
CA ASN A 652 -18.56 5.84 22.82
C ASN A 652 -19.70 5.61 23.81
N ASN A 653 -20.40 4.48 23.74
CA ASN A 653 -21.46 4.13 24.68
C ASN A 653 -20.93 4.07 26.13
N VAL A 654 -19.79 3.42 26.33
CA VAL A 654 -19.15 3.28 27.65
C VAL A 654 -18.74 4.64 28.20
N LEU A 655 -18.11 5.48 27.37
CA LEU A 655 -17.67 6.81 27.79
C LEU A 655 -18.85 7.75 28.07
N THR A 656 -19.93 7.62 27.31
CA THR A 656 -21.19 8.35 27.53
C THR A 656 -21.80 7.97 28.87
N ALA A 657 -21.99 6.67 29.12
CA ALA A 657 -22.51 6.19 30.40
C ALA A 657 -21.62 6.60 31.58
N ALA A 658 -20.29 6.49 31.44
CA ALA A 658 -19.34 6.91 32.45
C ALA A 658 -19.46 8.41 32.76
N LYS A 659 -19.62 9.25 31.73
CA LYS A 659 -19.80 10.70 31.90
C LYS A 659 -21.13 11.03 32.58
N GLU A 660 -22.23 10.43 32.12
CA GLU A 660 -23.58 10.69 32.65
C GLU A 660 -23.71 10.26 34.12
N LEU A 661 -23.07 9.15 34.49
CA LEU A 661 -23.11 8.59 35.84
C LEU A 661 -22.01 9.15 36.76
N GLY A 662 -21.22 10.11 36.29
CA GLY A 662 -20.23 10.81 37.11
C GLY A 662 -19.02 9.97 37.51
N VAL A 663 -18.61 9.01 36.67
CA VAL A 663 -17.39 8.23 36.86
C VAL A 663 -16.17 9.16 36.88
N ARG A 664 -15.28 8.97 37.85
CA ARG A 664 -14.11 9.85 38.06
C ARG A 664 -13.10 9.77 36.92
N ARG A 665 -12.82 8.55 36.44
CA ARG A 665 -11.79 8.26 35.44
C ARG A 665 -12.11 6.98 34.69
N VAL A 666 -11.81 6.97 33.40
CA VAL A 666 -11.89 5.77 32.54
C VAL A 666 -10.49 5.41 32.04
N VAL A 667 -10.10 4.15 32.25
CA VAL A 667 -8.89 3.56 31.65
C VAL A 667 -9.31 2.77 30.42
N VAL A 668 -8.82 3.17 29.25
CA VAL A 668 -9.12 2.51 27.97
C VAL A 668 -7.95 1.61 27.56
N THR A 669 -8.26 0.37 27.20
CA THR A 669 -7.27 -0.61 26.73
C THR A 669 -7.24 -0.64 25.22
N SER A 670 -6.17 -0.07 24.67
CA SER A 670 -5.88 -0.12 23.24
C SER A 670 -4.88 -1.25 22.97
N SER A 671 -4.00 -1.09 21.98
CA SER A 671 -2.93 -2.03 21.65
C SER A 671 -1.71 -1.25 21.15
N THR A 672 -0.52 -1.83 21.25
CA THR A 672 0.65 -1.33 20.51
C THR A 672 0.41 -1.29 19.00
N CYS A 673 -0.46 -2.15 18.46
CA CYS A 673 -0.88 -2.11 17.06
C CYS A 673 -1.60 -0.79 16.67
N ALA A 674 -2.19 -0.06 17.62
CA ALA A 674 -2.83 1.23 17.36
C ALA A 674 -1.85 2.40 17.15
N ILE A 675 -0.56 2.18 17.45
CA ILE A 675 0.48 3.21 17.44
C ILE A 675 1.71 2.85 16.60
N MET A 676 1.72 1.67 15.97
CA MET A 676 2.78 1.24 15.05
C MET A 676 2.34 1.44 13.60
N PRO A 677 3.01 2.34 12.83
CA PRO A 677 2.85 2.37 11.38
C PRO A 677 3.68 1.23 10.76
N SER A 678 3.05 0.27 10.10
CA SER A 678 3.78 -0.69 9.27
C SER A 678 3.40 -0.50 7.79
N PRO A 679 4.28 0.11 6.98
CA PRO A 679 4.12 0.11 5.52
C PRO A 679 4.34 -1.28 4.90
N TYR A 680 4.64 -2.29 5.71
CA TYR A 680 4.93 -3.66 5.28
C TYR A 680 3.75 -4.63 5.46
N TRP A 681 2.62 -4.15 6.00
CA TRP A 681 1.44 -4.98 6.22
C TRP A 681 0.43 -4.81 5.08
N PRO A 682 -0.02 -5.90 4.42
CA PRO A 682 -1.07 -5.84 3.40
C PRO A 682 -2.35 -5.19 3.94
N ALA A 683 -3.01 -4.37 3.12
CA ALA A 683 -4.16 -3.56 3.52
C ALA A 683 -5.36 -4.39 4.02
N ASP A 684 -5.52 -5.61 3.49
CA ASP A 684 -6.52 -6.62 3.86
C ASP A 684 -6.25 -7.30 5.22
N LYS A 685 -5.06 -7.09 5.80
CA LYS A 685 -4.60 -7.73 7.06
C LYS A 685 -4.53 -6.76 8.25
N LEU A 686 -5.07 -5.54 8.12
CA LEU A 686 -4.95 -4.45 9.11
C LEU A 686 -6.22 -4.17 9.94
N TRP A 687 -7.25 -5.02 9.87
CA TRP A 687 -8.56 -4.74 10.49
C TRP A 687 -8.52 -4.60 12.02
N TYR A 688 -7.81 -5.46 12.74
CA TYR A 688 -7.64 -5.33 14.19
C TYR A 688 -6.80 -4.11 14.61
N PRO A 689 -5.62 -3.84 14.01
CA PRO A 689 -4.90 -2.58 14.21
C PRO A 689 -5.75 -1.34 13.92
N LEU A 690 -6.53 -1.36 12.84
CA LEU A 690 -7.43 -0.27 12.45
C LEU A 690 -8.57 -0.09 13.46
N SER A 691 -9.21 -1.17 13.91
CA SER A 691 -10.29 -1.09 14.92
C SER A 691 -9.80 -0.50 16.24
N LYS A 692 -8.62 -0.93 16.71
CA LYS A 692 -7.98 -0.37 17.92
C LYS A 692 -7.60 1.09 17.72
N THR A 693 -7.10 1.47 16.54
CA THR A 693 -6.79 2.87 16.21
C THR A 693 -8.03 3.75 16.24
N LEU A 694 -9.12 3.32 15.62
CA LEU A 694 -10.36 4.08 15.53
C LEU A 694 -11.10 4.16 16.87
N ALA A 695 -11.16 3.08 17.64
CA ALA A 695 -11.75 3.09 18.99
C ALA A 695 -10.95 4.01 19.94
N GLU A 696 -9.63 3.96 19.88
CA GLU A 696 -8.79 4.85 20.70
C GLU A 696 -8.94 6.31 20.27
N LYS A 697 -9.03 6.60 18.97
CA LYS A 697 -9.33 7.93 18.45
C LYS A 697 -10.68 8.44 18.96
N ALA A 698 -11.73 7.62 18.90
CA ALA A 698 -13.05 7.96 19.44
C ALA A 698 -12.98 8.29 20.94
N ALA A 699 -12.21 7.52 21.71
CA ALA A 699 -12.02 7.82 23.14
C ALA A 699 -11.34 9.18 23.37
N TRP A 700 -10.33 9.53 22.58
CA TRP A 700 -9.67 10.84 22.66
C TRP A 700 -10.57 12.00 22.26
N GLU A 701 -11.35 11.82 21.20
CA GLU A 701 -12.33 12.82 20.73
C GLU A 701 -13.40 13.04 21.80
N PHE A 702 -13.97 11.96 22.35
CA PHE A 702 -14.94 12.05 23.43
C PHE A 702 -14.37 12.74 24.67
N ALA A 703 -13.17 12.36 25.12
CA ALA A 703 -12.53 12.96 26.28
C ALA A 703 -12.32 14.47 26.11
N LYS A 704 -11.90 14.88 24.91
CA LYS A 704 -11.70 16.28 24.54
C LYS A 704 -13.01 17.06 24.52
N GLU A 705 -14.06 16.51 23.93
CA GLU A 705 -15.35 17.20 23.74
C GLU A 705 -16.22 17.24 25.00
N LYS A 706 -16.24 16.14 25.76
CA LYS A 706 -17.16 15.97 26.90
C LYS A 706 -16.48 16.16 28.25
N GLY A 707 -15.16 16.37 28.29
CA GLY A 707 -14.41 16.61 29.51
C GLY A 707 -14.52 15.45 30.50
N LEU A 708 -14.21 14.23 30.04
CA LEU A 708 -14.08 13.03 30.87
C LEU A 708 -12.59 12.70 31.02
N ASP A 709 -12.15 12.35 32.23
CA ASP A 709 -10.76 11.97 32.46
C ASP A 709 -10.50 10.56 31.90
N VAL A 710 -9.82 10.50 30.76
CA VAL A 710 -9.50 9.27 30.04
C VAL A 710 -7.99 9.11 29.94
N VAL A 711 -7.52 7.92 30.30
CA VAL A 711 -6.12 7.50 30.13
C VAL A 711 -6.08 6.19 29.34
N VAL A 712 -5.12 6.05 28.43
CA VAL A 712 -5.02 4.87 27.56
C VAL A 712 -3.78 4.06 27.92
N VAL A 713 -3.94 2.75 28.02
CA VAL A 713 -2.84 1.77 28.09
C VAL A 713 -2.78 1.03 26.75
N ASN A 714 -1.59 0.88 26.18
CA ASN A 714 -1.33 0.16 24.93
C ASN A 714 -0.45 -1.08 25.21
N PRO A 715 -1.04 -2.23 25.58
CA PRO A 715 -0.29 -3.47 25.77
C PRO A 715 0.31 -4.03 24.47
N GLY A 716 1.41 -4.74 24.61
CA GLY A 716 1.98 -5.59 23.56
C GLY A 716 1.37 -6.99 23.51
N ALA A 717 2.15 -7.98 23.11
CA ALA A 717 1.79 -9.39 23.20
C ALA A 717 1.75 -9.83 24.67
N VAL A 718 0.54 -10.08 25.18
CA VAL A 718 0.28 -10.36 26.60
C VAL A 718 0.43 -11.85 26.87
N MET A 719 1.43 -12.21 27.67
CA MET A 719 1.77 -13.60 28.01
C MET A 719 1.87 -13.78 29.52
N GLY A 720 1.81 -15.01 30.00
CA GLY A 720 1.89 -15.38 31.40
C GLY A 720 0.81 -16.41 31.79
N PRO A 721 0.50 -16.55 33.09
CA PRO A 721 -0.52 -17.47 33.56
C PRO A 721 -1.89 -17.20 32.94
N VAL A 722 -2.44 -18.18 32.23
CA VAL A 722 -3.79 -18.11 31.64
C VAL A 722 -4.78 -18.52 32.72
N LEU A 723 -5.72 -17.64 33.02
CA LEU A 723 -6.77 -17.92 34.00
C LEU A 723 -8.06 -18.42 33.35
N PRO A 724 -8.53 -17.81 32.23
CA PRO A 724 -9.67 -18.33 31.49
C PRO A 724 -9.42 -19.76 30.95
N PRO A 725 -10.49 -20.52 30.67
CA PRO A 725 -10.36 -21.83 30.02
C PRO A 725 -9.84 -21.74 28.57
N THR A 726 -10.03 -20.60 27.92
CA THR A 726 -9.61 -20.31 26.54
C THR A 726 -8.23 -19.65 26.49
N LEU A 727 -7.47 -19.92 25.42
CA LEU A 727 -6.19 -19.26 25.18
C LEU A 727 -6.41 -17.92 24.49
N SER A 728 -5.57 -16.95 24.84
CA SER A 728 -5.50 -15.68 24.10
C SER A 728 -4.70 -15.83 22.81
N ALA A 729 -4.91 -14.92 21.85
CA ALA A 729 -4.12 -14.89 20.63
C ALA A 729 -2.61 -14.82 20.89
N SER A 730 -2.19 -14.04 21.90
CA SER A 730 -0.78 -13.96 22.31
C SER A 730 -0.23 -15.29 22.85
N MET A 731 -1.04 -16.05 23.60
CA MET A 731 -0.65 -17.38 24.09
C MET A 731 -0.66 -18.44 23.00
N LEU A 732 -1.51 -18.30 21.98
CA LEU A 732 -1.55 -19.18 20.82
C LEU A 732 -0.30 -19.03 19.95
N ILE A 733 0.24 -17.81 19.80
CA ILE A 733 1.53 -17.56 19.15
C ILE A 733 2.64 -18.38 19.81
N LEU A 734 2.72 -18.36 21.14
CA LEU A 734 3.70 -19.15 21.89
C LEU A 734 3.43 -20.67 21.78
N LEU A 735 2.18 -21.11 21.88
CA LEU A 735 1.82 -22.53 21.73
C LEU A 735 2.27 -23.09 20.37
N ARG A 736 1.97 -22.36 19.28
CA ARG A 736 2.35 -22.76 17.92
C ARG A 736 3.87 -22.76 17.72
N LEU A 737 4.56 -21.81 18.34
CA LEU A 737 6.02 -21.76 18.36
C LEU A 737 6.64 -23.00 19.01
N LEU A 738 6.12 -23.44 20.14
CA LEU A 738 6.58 -24.66 20.82
C LEU A 738 6.23 -25.93 20.04
N GLN A 739 5.13 -25.92 19.28
CA GLN A 739 4.72 -27.05 18.44
C GLN A 739 5.48 -27.13 17.10
N GLY A 740 6.34 -26.15 16.78
CA GLY A 740 7.16 -26.14 15.57
C GLY A 740 6.43 -25.74 14.29
N CYS A 741 5.30 -25.05 14.40
CA CYS A 741 4.56 -24.51 13.25
C CYS A 741 5.37 -23.38 12.58
N THR A 742 5.80 -23.55 11.31
CA THR A 742 6.66 -22.62 10.55
C THR A 742 5.93 -21.49 9.80
N GLU A 743 4.60 -21.53 9.76
CA GLU A 743 3.76 -20.67 8.92
C GLU A 743 3.69 -19.19 9.39
N THR A 744 4.18 -18.89 10.60
CA THR A 744 4.02 -17.57 11.26
C THR A 744 5.29 -16.70 11.29
N TYR A 745 6.38 -17.11 10.63
CA TYR A 745 7.70 -16.51 10.88
C TYR A 745 8.23 -15.62 9.76
N GLU A 746 7.50 -14.55 9.46
CA GLU A 746 8.19 -13.32 9.06
C GLU A 746 8.82 -12.71 10.32
N ASN A 747 10.05 -12.22 10.26
CA ASN A 747 10.73 -11.69 11.45
C ASN A 747 10.24 -10.26 11.76
N PHE A 748 9.10 -10.16 12.45
CA PHE A 748 8.49 -8.90 12.89
C PHE A 748 8.96 -8.46 14.29
N PHE A 749 8.69 -7.21 14.65
CA PHE A 749 8.92 -6.69 16.00
C PHE A 749 7.76 -7.03 16.93
N MET A 750 8.08 -7.66 18.05
CA MET A 750 7.13 -8.00 19.10
C MET A 750 7.51 -7.28 20.39
N GLY A 751 6.58 -6.50 20.93
CA GLY A 751 6.67 -6.03 22.31
C GLY A 751 5.99 -7.02 23.23
N SER A 752 6.73 -7.81 24.00
CA SER A 752 6.10 -8.76 24.93
C SER A 752 5.85 -8.12 26.30
N ILE A 753 4.83 -8.59 26.99
CA ILE A 753 4.49 -8.11 28.31
C ILE A 753 3.85 -9.20 29.17
N HIS A 754 4.17 -9.21 30.47
CA HIS A 754 3.52 -10.10 31.41
C HIS A 754 2.09 -9.65 31.72
N VAL A 755 1.13 -10.57 31.80
CA VAL A 755 -0.28 -10.28 32.18
C VAL A 755 -0.39 -9.50 33.50
N LYS A 756 0.50 -9.79 34.47
CA LYS A 756 0.56 -9.06 35.74
C LYS A 756 0.97 -7.60 35.57
N ASP A 757 1.94 -7.34 34.69
CA ASP A 757 2.42 -5.98 34.46
C ASP A 757 1.37 -5.15 33.72
N VAL A 758 0.60 -5.79 32.83
CA VAL A 758 -0.58 -5.15 32.21
C VAL A 758 -1.59 -4.75 33.30
N ALA A 759 -1.94 -5.66 34.20
CA ALA A 759 -2.86 -5.35 35.29
C ALA A 759 -2.34 -4.21 36.19
N LEU A 760 -1.08 -4.28 36.61
CA LEU A 760 -0.45 -3.22 37.41
C LEU A 760 -0.41 -1.88 36.69
N ALA A 761 -0.13 -1.86 35.39
CA ALA A 761 -0.14 -0.64 34.58
C ALA A 761 -1.51 0.04 34.60
N HIS A 762 -2.59 -0.72 34.43
CA HIS A 762 -3.96 -0.20 34.48
C HIS A 762 -4.29 0.41 35.84
N ILE A 763 -3.89 -0.24 36.94
CA ILE A 763 -4.09 0.26 38.30
C ILE A 763 -3.29 1.55 38.51
N LEU A 764 -2.00 1.55 38.15
CA LEU A 764 -1.13 2.71 38.33
C LEU A 764 -1.66 3.94 37.59
N VAL A 765 -2.11 3.77 36.34
CA VAL A 765 -2.69 4.89 35.59
C VAL A 765 -4.09 5.29 36.09
N TYR A 766 -4.84 4.38 36.71
CA TYR A 766 -6.12 4.70 37.34
C TYR A 766 -5.92 5.51 38.62
N GLU A 767 -5.05 5.06 39.52
CA GLU A 767 -4.82 5.65 40.84
C GLU A 767 -4.04 6.96 40.75
N ASN A 768 -3.08 7.05 39.84
CA ASN A 768 -2.23 8.22 39.70
C ASN A 768 -2.86 9.25 38.76
N THR A 769 -3.48 10.30 39.31
CA THR A 769 -4.14 11.34 38.52
C THR A 769 -3.21 12.12 37.59
N SER A 770 -1.89 12.10 37.83
CA SER A 770 -0.91 12.70 36.91
C SER A 770 -0.67 11.88 35.64
N ALA A 771 -1.00 10.58 35.64
CA ALA A 771 -0.98 9.75 34.46
C ALA A 771 -2.05 10.24 33.48
N THR A 772 -1.61 10.75 32.33
CA THR A 772 -2.47 11.29 31.27
C THR A 772 -1.98 10.79 29.91
N ARG A 773 -2.84 10.84 28.90
CA ARG A 773 -2.52 10.40 27.52
C ARG A 773 -2.24 8.88 27.44
N ARG A 774 -1.49 8.46 26.42
CA ARG A 774 -1.11 7.08 26.14
C ARG A 774 0.07 6.61 26.97
N HIS A 775 -0.01 5.38 27.45
CA HIS A 775 1.05 4.64 28.12
C HIS A 775 1.30 3.32 27.38
N MET A 776 2.45 3.22 26.71
CA MET A 776 2.91 1.95 26.14
C MET A 776 3.20 0.97 27.29
N CYS A 777 2.77 -0.29 27.14
CA CYS A 777 2.89 -1.32 28.17
C CYS A 777 3.53 -2.59 27.58
N VAL A 778 4.84 -2.53 27.40
CA VAL A 778 5.74 -3.60 26.94
C VAL A 778 7.01 -3.62 27.80
N GLU A 779 7.54 -4.80 28.12
CA GLU A 779 8.80 -4.93 28.86
C GLU A 779 9.99 -4.59 27.97
N ALA A 780 10.07 -5.25 26.82
CA ALA A 780 11.05 -5.00 25.78
C ALA A 780 10.42 -5.11 24.39
N ILE A 781 11.02 -4.42 23.43
CA ILE A 781 10.73 -4.57 22.00
C ILE A 781 11.89 -5.39 21.41
N SER A 782 11.57 -6.61 21.00
CA SER A 782 12.52 -7.57 20.43
C SER A 782 12.02 -8.09 19.08
N HIS A 783 12.92 -8.64 18.28
CA HIS A 783 12.49 -9.40 17.11
C HIS A 783 11.81 -10.69 17.54
N TYR A 784 10.85 -11.14 16.73
CA TYR A 784 10.22 -12.43 16.95
C TYR A 784 11.25 -13.57 16.89
N GLY A 785 12.31 -13.44 16.08
CA GLY A 785 13.46 -14.36 16.09
C GLY A 785 14.24 -14.38 17.42
N ASP A 786 14.37 -13.25 18.11
CA ASP A 786 15.04 -13.21 19.42
C ASP A 786 14.18 -13.90 20.49
N PHE A 787 12.85 -13.71 20.43
CA PHE A 787 11.90 -14.40 21.28
C PHE A 787 11.89 -15.92 21.03
N ALA A 788 11.87 -16.33 19.76
CA ALA A 788 11.94 -17.74 19.36
C ALA A 788 13.25 -18.40 19.81
N ALA A 789 14.37 -17.71 19.67
CA ALA A 789 15.67 -18.19 20.15
C ALA A 789 15.68 -18.40 21.69
N MET A 790 15.08 -17.45 22.44
CA MET A 790 14.97 -17.57 23.90
C MET A 790 14.05 -18.72 24.32
N ALA A 791 12.92 -18.92 23.64
CA ALA A 791 12.04 -20.06 23.88
C ALA A 791 12.73 -21.40 23.59
N ALA A 792 13.50 -21.48 22.49
CA ALA A 792 14.29 -22.66 22.13
C ALA A 792 15.41 -22.97 23.14
N GLU A 793 16.02 -21.94 23.73
CA GLU A 793 17.05 -22.09 24.77
C GLU A 793 16.44 -22.56 26.10
N LEU A 794 15.30 -21.99 26.49
CA LEU A 794 14.61 -22.34 27.73
C LEU A 794 13.96 -23.73 27.69
N TYR A 795 13.48 -24.14 26.52
CA TYR A 795 12.76 -25.40 26.34
C TYR A 795 13.26 -26.18 25.11
N PRO A 796 14.50 -26.72 25.16
CA PRO A 796 15.09 -27.46 24.05
C PRO A 796 14.38 -28.78 23.73
N GLU A 797 13.46 -29.25 24.60
CA GLU A 797 12.62 -30.42 24.35
C GLU A 797 11.53 -30.18 23.29
N TYR A 798 11.20 -28.91 22.99
CA TYR A 798 10.20 -28.54 21.99
C TYR A 798 10.83 -28.18 20.65
N ASN A 799 10.07 -28.40 19.56
CA ASN A 799 10.58 -28.20 18.20
C ASN A 799 10.51 -26.73 17.78
N VAL A 800 11.19 -25.85 18.52
CA VAL A 800 11.17 -24.41 18.25
C VAL A 800 12.05 -24.08 17.03
N PRO A 801 11.50 -23.49 15.95
CA PRO A 801 12.24 -23.21 14.74
C PRO A 801 13.25 -22.07 14.90
N ARG A 802 14.36 -22.15 14.17
CA ARG A 802 15.36 -21.08 14.09
C ARG A 802 15.03 -20.13 12.95
N LEU A 803 14.76 -18.87 13.28
CA LEU A 803 14.38 -17.86 12.29
C LEU A 803 15.61 -17.19 11.67
N PRO A 804 15.63 -16.94 10.35
CA PRO A 804 16.71 -16.19 9.71
C PRO A 804 16.79 -14.76 10.27
N LYS A 805 18.00 -14.19 10.26
CA LYS A 805 18.27 -12.88 10.86
C LYS A 805 17.54 -11.77 10.11
N ASP A 806 16.84 -10.94 10.87
CA ASP A 806 16.36 -9.57 10.56
C ASP A 806 15.65 -9.40 9.19
N THR A 807 14.32 -9.42 9.17
CA THR A 807 13.52 -9.16 7.94
C THR A 807 12.91 -7.75 7.90
N GLN A 808 13.22 -6.88 8.87
CA GLN A 808 12.69 -5.50 8.95
C GLN A 808 13.80 -4.48 9.27
N PRO A 809 14.65 -4.10 8.30
CA PRO A 809 15.71 -3.13 8.52
C PRO A 809 15.16 -1.74 8.85
N GLY A 810 15.46 -1.21 10.04
CA GLY A 810 15.16 0.18 10.42
C GLY A 810 14.53 0.40 11.81
N LEU A 811 13.92 -0.62 12.42
CA LEU A 811 13.47 -0.57 13.81
C LEU A 811 14.59 -1.07 14.75
N LEU A 812 14.74 -0.44 15.92
CA LEU A 812 15.79 -0.76 16.89
C LEU A 812 15.22 -1.62 18.04
N ARG A 813 15.96 -2.66 18.45
CA ARG A 813 15.73 -3.37 19.70
C ARG A 813 15.75 -2.36 20.85
N SER A 814 14.72 -2.39 21.70
CA SER A 814 14.60 -1.44 22.80
C SER A 814 14.36 -2.18 24.09
N LYS A 815 15.29 -2.01 25.03
CA LYS A 815 15.06 -2.33 26.45
C LYS A 815 14.41 -1.12 27.08
N ASN A 816 13.46 -1.35 27.99
CA ASN A 816 12.77 -0.31 28.73
C ASN A 816 11.90 0.63 27.87
N ALA A 817 11.19 0.11 26.88
CA ALA A 817 10.39 0.92 25.97
C ALA A 817 9.22 1.66 26.65
N SER A 818 8.73 1.16 27.79
CA SER A 818 7.59 1.71 28.54
C SER A 818 7.98 2.75 29.61
N THR A 819 8.81 3.73 29.24
CA THR A 819 9.41 4.70 30.18
C THR A 819 8.39 5.39 31.08
N LYS A 820 7.24 5.82 30.55
CA LYS A 820 6.19 6.47 31.35
C LYS A 820 5.64 5.61 32.47
N LEU A 821 5.50 4.29 32.26
CA LEU A 821 5.02 3.39 33.32
C LEU A 821 6.13 3.13 34.34
N MET A 822 7.39 3.07 33.90
CA MET A 822 8.53 2.98 34.81
C MET A 822 8.67 4.21 35.69
N ASP A 823 8.41 5.40 35.14
CA ASP A 823 8.40 6.67 35.88
C ASP A 823 7.29 6.70 36.95
N LEU A 824 6.20 5.95 36.74
CA LEU A 824 5.13 5.71 37.74
C LEU A 824 5.50 4.63 38.77
N GLY A 825 6.68 4.02 38.65
CA GLY A 825 7.20 3.00 39.57
C GLY A 825 6.95 1.56 39.14
N LEU A 826 6.42 1.31 37.93
CA LEU A 826 6.22 -0.05 37.44
C LEU A 826 7.55 -0.73 37.14
N GLN A 827 7.76 -1.91 37.72
CA GLN A 827 8.89 -2.79 37.42
C GLN A 827 8.38 -3.99 36.63
N PHE A 828 8.86 -4.13 35.40
CA PHE A 828 8.41 -5.19 34.51
C PHE A 828 9.08 -6.53 34.82
N ILE A 829 8.31 -7.60 34.67
CA ILE A 829 8.79 -8.98 34.75
C ILE A 829 9.59 -9.30 33.48
N PRO A 830 10.84 -9.78 33.60
CA PRO A 830 11.70 -10.02 32.43
C PRO A 830 11.12 -11.04 31.44
N MET A 831 11.42 -10.87 30.15
CA MET A 831 11.04 -11.78 29.06
C MET A 831 11.23 -13.27 29.37
N GLU A 832 12.35 -13.63 29.99
CA GLU A 832 12.65 -15.01 30.37
C GLU A 832 11.56 -15.60 31.30
N GLN A 833 11.13 -14.82 32.29
CA GLN A 833 10.09 -15.23 33.23
C GLN A 833 8.70 -15.20 32.60
N ILE A 834 8.45 -14.25 31.68
CA ILE A 834 7.23 -14.23 30.86
C ILE A 834 7.07 -15.56 30.12
N ILE A 835 8.11 -16.01 29.42
CA ILE A 835 8.09 -17.27 28.66
C ILE A 835 7.88 -18.45 29.64
N LYS A 836 8.62 -18.48 30.76
CA LYS A 836 8.53 -19.59 31.72
C LYS A 836 7.13 -19.79 32.29
N GLU A 837 6.54 -18.74 32.83
CA GLU A 837 5.19 -18.81 33.43
C GLU A 837 4.12 -19.13 32.38
N SER A 838 4.31 -18.68 31.15
CA SER A 838 3.41 -19.01 30.03
C SER A 838 3.46 -20.49 29.68
N VAL A 839 4.66 -21.07 29.55
CA VAL A 839 4.83 -22.50 29.24
C VAL A 839 4.33 -23.38 30.37
N GLU A 840 4.62 -23.03 31.63
CA GLU A 840 4.07 -23.72 32.79
C GLU A 840 2.53 -23.69 32.80
N SER A 841 1.93 -22.56 32.45
CA SER A 841 0.47 -22.44 32.33
C SER A 841 -0.12 -23.29 31.20
N LEU A 842 0.58 -23.41 30.06
CA LEU A 842 0.17 -24.29 28.96
C LEU A 842 0.26 -25.77 29.38
N LYS A 843 1.33 -26.15 30.09
CA LYS A 843 1.51 -27.50 30.67
C LYS A 843 0.41 -27.83 31.68
N SER A 844 0.15 -26.94 32.65
CA SER A 844 -0.83 -27.20 33.71
C SER A 844 -2.26 -27.35 33.18
N LYS A 845 -2.57 -26.73 32.04
CA LYS A 845 -3.87 -26.82 31.35
C LYS A 845 -3.92 -27.94 30.30
N GLY A 846 -2.83 -28.67 30.08
CA GLY A 846 -2.78 -29.81 29.16
C GLY A 846 -2.73 -29.44 27.68
N PHE A 847 -2.36 -28.21 27.32
CA PHE A 847 -2.17 -27.82 25.91
C PHE A 847 -0.86 -28.36 25.31
N ILE A 848 0.13 -28.60 26.17
CA ILE A 848 1.42 -29.22 25.84
C ILE A 848 1.83 -30.16 26.97
N SER A 849 2.58 -31.21 26.61
CA SER A 849 3.10 -32.23 27.52
C SER A 849 4.42 -31.84 28.16
#